data_AF-A0A357FXM8-F1
#
_entry.id   AF-A0A357FXM8-F1
#
_cell.length_a   1.000
_cell.length_b   1.000
_cell.length_c   1.000
_cell.angle_alpha   90.00
_cell.angle_beta   90.00
_cell.angle_gamma   90.00
#
_symmetry.space_group_name_H-M   'P 1'
#
loop_
_entity.id
_entity.type
_entity.pdbx_description
1 polymer ?
#
loop_
_entity_poly.entity_id
_entity_poly.type
_entity_poly.pdbx_seq_one_letter_code
_entity_poly.pdbx_strand_id
1 'polypeptide(L)'
;MSNAITQARKNVFNARRKRLLSTTAIVAAGMMVSSHAAQAQAIDPNADWDNINIVAGSANVTDTGLGSTQIDQHTMRAVGEAQELHIGTLGNVSINQSGGSNALFVARAIGDHDDPTQILGTLKANGRVMILDRNGVIFGENSNVDVAGIAASTGEVSNTDIMDGDNSMRFENFGDGKIELRGTVSVADSGLAAFVSPTVVNSGVINAKMGKVVMAAGEAVTLDMYGDGLVEVAVEGELGNALLESTGEINAEGGEVVMTASVAKGVVDNIINVEGVVDVSSVSQQGGKIILSGGNINVAKDAQVKANNGGEVIAIADGKMQLDGKISATGGFVETSGTEVGMGAEALVTASQWLIDPLSILISNVVNPDFTNISAAALAASLSAGTNTTIITGINSTVTGGPTDDNAGNIVVFDEINVNSATDVTLSLQAYNNILVAADIKATGPAGLNLELIGQAFGPLAGEQIVAVGSDIDTNGGYFLATADRFIMGDVFGAGSSIDTTGAIDNVAVVIADDYDIAGTINAGTSAVKFTRLTDGAMSLGDFVSGAHLTQAELEQIDAGTLIIGGEHVNQINVGNVNTTTATISGAVSLTTSVSLGDDDDVNFTGTNVFNALQVNSNDDIVFADNASVETLIGDATFFGDSNNATVGNFEMGQGSRLDTNGNNVVVSALNTNMGVNSTIASEGGNINIEARNDFAGDGDVTLQSGALIDADGGNIVINNKDIFSSVDKDSVRTHTSGTIDINQNEGGSIQNAIDAVDNAGSGLNTIHVGAGTYGENILVYEDNFLLEGINHGIDPNTGVRGPESLIDGGLGGPDGERFGFKVTSNNVTIDGFQFTGDGNGVLLDGGDVGTSKFDIKNNIITTINDADGDDEGVRGINVGDVIVRNNHLNTIGNHGMQFTKVNNVFILDNVIDGVIDEDGIHFDSPLSKGSVVIRDNTIVAPGDDGIDLDGVSGTAVVEISGNTIVNATDDGIDIGGVTSKATVVLADSASNAQTVTGNSDGVEIRNIQSPNGVSIFGGSYAGNEHGLLVDNTTTTSTRTGRLVLNNVTPLTFYGLLPTSKAFSALTNAEGPGLDIDMQTSTASFVNGEVGMHLSGAGIDILGDTIGATEYVNNSKF
;
A
#
# COMPACT_ATOMS: atom_id res chain seq x y z
N MET A 1 34.21 26.63 30.88
CA MET A 1 33.59 26.50 32.22
C MET A 1 33.78 25.12 32.89
N SER A 2 34.15 24.07 32.14
CA SER A 2 34.38 22.70 32.65
C SER A 2 35.53 22.53 33.68
N ASN A 3 36.63 23.30 33.60
CA ASN A 3 37.76 23.13 34.52
C ASN A 3 37.57 23.76 35.93
N ALA A 4 36.59 24.66 36.12
CA ALA A 4 36.36 25.30 37.43
C ALA A 4 35.48 24.45 38.36
N ILE A 5 34.59 23.62 37.81
CA ILE A 5 33.67 22.75 38.57
C ILE A 5 34.40 21.50 39.10
N THR A 6 35.36 20.99 38.33
CA THR A 6 36.20 19.84 38.72
C THR A 6 37.18 20.17 39.87
N GLN A 7 37.64 21.42 39.96
CA GLN A 7 38.54 21.85 41.03
C GLN A 7 37.80 22.21 42.35
N ALA A 8 36.55 22.65 42.27
CA ALA A 8 35.68 22.86 43.43
C ALA A 8 35.25 21.52 44.08
N ARG A 9 34.95 20.48 43.28
CA ARG A 9 34.58 19.14 43.80
C ARG A 9 35.75 18.41 44.49
N LYS A 10 37.00 18.55 44.02
CA LYS A 10 38.18 17.95 44.67
C LYS A 10 38.52 18.57 46.05
N ASN A 11 38.19 19.84 46.27
CA ASN A 11 38.45 20.50 47.55
C ASN A 11 37.38 20.19 48.62
N VAL A 12 36.13 19.94 48.21
CA VAL A 12 35.05 19.50 49.11
C VAL A 12 35.20 18.02 49.51
N PHE A 13 35.67 17.17 48.58
CA PHE A 13 35.90 15.75 48.85
C PHE A 13 37.08 15.50 49.81
N ASN A 14 38.15 16.30 49.72
CA ASN A 14 39.30 16.20 50.64
C ASN A 14 39.04 16.81 52.03
N ALA A 15 38.08 17.74 52.15
CA ALA A 15 37.67 18.30 53.44
C ALA A 15 36.77 17.34 54.25
N ARG A 16 35.94 16.53 53.57
CA ARG A 16 35.08 15.52 54.22
C ARG A 16 35.85 14.24 54.61
N ARG A 17 36.87 13.84 53.84
CA ARG A 17 37.73 12.68 54.18
C ARG A 17 38.61 12.90 55.43
N LYS A 18 38.93 14.16 55.77
CA LYS A 18 39.69 14.53 56.99
C LYS A 18 38.83 14.66 58.26
N ARG A 19 37.50 14.61 58.16
CA ARG A 19 36.57 14.72 59.30
C ARG A 19 35.93 13.38 59.72
N LEU A 20 36.11 12.32 58.93
CA LEU A 20 35.55 10.98 59.19
C LEU A 20 36.56 9.91 59.64
N LEU A 21 37.87 10.23 59.74
CA LEU A 21 38.92 9.26 60.10
C LEU A 21 39.59 9.55 61.46
N SER A 22 38.95 10.29 62.36
CA SER A 22 39.53 10.63 63.66
C SER A 22 38.54 10.60 64.81
N THR A 23 37.82 9.49 65.04
CA THR A 23 37.23 9.15 66.36
C THR A 23 36.61 7.76 66.35
N THR A 24 37.43 6.70 66.44
CA THR A 24 37.01 5.42 67.05
C THR A 24 38.23 4.55 67.33
N ALA A 25 38.89 4.83 68.44
CA ALA A 25 39.68 3.84 69.17
C ALA A 25 39.62 4.22 70.66
N ILE A 26 39.37 3.21 71.50
CA ILE A 26 39.54 3.21 72.97
C ILE A 26 38.35 3.80 73.76
N VAL A 27 37.55 2.95 74.41
CA VAL A 27 37.64 2.61 75.85
C VAL A 27 36.65 1.47 76.14
N ALA A 28 37.18 0.32 76.55
CA ALA A 28 36.49 -0.65 77.38
C ALA A 28 36.53 -0.16 78.84
N ALA A 29 35.38 -0.12 79.54
CA ALA A 29 35.20 -0.47 80.95
C ALA A 29 33.92 0.17 81.55
N GLY A 30 33.02 -0.69 82.02
CA GLY A 30 32.29 -0.51 83.28
C GLY A 30 30.99 0.30 83.25
N MET A 31 29.86 -0.41 83.26
CA MET A 31 28.81 -0.19 84.28
C MET A 31 27.91 -1.42 84.32
N MET A 32 27.99 -2.15 85.45
CA MET A 32 26.98 -3.12 85.86
C MET A 32 25.67 -2.35 86.14
N VAL A 33 24.58 -2.76 85.50
CA VAL A 33 23.22 -2.56 86.02
C VAL A 33 22.50 -3.90 85.88
N SER A 34 21.98 -4.35 87.01
CA SER A 34 21.35 -5.64 87.29
C SER A 34 20.20 -5.99 86.34
N SER A 35 20.39 -7.07 85.60
CA SER A 35 19.34 -7.85 84.96
C SER A 35 18.38 -8.42 86.01
N HIS A 36 17.11 -8.00 85.98
CA HIS A 36 16.03 -8.88 86.41
C HIS A 36 15.78 -9.83 85.24
N ALA A 37 16.43 -10.99 85.29
CA ALA A 37 16.03 -12.11 84.45
C ALA A 37 14.64 -12.56 84.93
N ALA A 38 13.60 -12.16 84.21
CA ALA A 38 12.41 -12.99 84.12
C ALA A 38 12.90 -14.34 83.56
N GLN A 39 12.76 -15.40 84.35
CA GLN A 39 13.00 -16.74 83.87
C GLN A 39 11.92 -17.03 82.82
N ALA A 40 12.28 -17.02 81.53
CA ALA A 40 11.48 -17.73 80.55
C ALA A 40 11.44 -19.19 81.01
N GLN A 41 10.26 -19.68 81.39
CA GLN A 41 10.11 -21.11 81.69
C GLN A 41 10.43 -21.87 80.41
N ALA A 42 11.39 -22.79 80.49
CA ALA A 42 11.61 -23.71 79.38
C ALA A 42 10.31 -24.52 79.20
N ILE A 43 9.72 -24.46 78.01
CA ILE A 43 8.55 -25.28 77.65
C ILE A 43 8.88 -26.74 77.92
N ASP A 44 7.94 -27.46 78.53
CA ASP A 44 8.08 -28.90 78.72
C ASP A 44 8.34 -29.57 77.35
N PRO A 45 9.44 -30.33 77.18
CA PRO A 45 9.68 -31.06 75.94
C PRO A 45 8.50 -31.94 75.50
N ASN A 46 7.66 -32.38 76.42
CA ASN A 46 6.46 -33.18 76.15
C ASN A 46 5.16 -32.38 76.18
N ALA A 47 5.20 -31.03 76.23
CA ALA A 47 4.00 -30.21 76.14
C ALA A 47 3.22 -30.58 74.87
N ASP A 48 1.91 -30.72 74.99
CA ASP A 48 0.99 -30.99 73.91
C ASP A 48 -0.36 -30.30 74.19
N TRP A 49 -1.42 -30.68 73.47
CA TRP A 49 -2.75 -30.06 73.61
C TRP A 49 -3.71 -30.91 74.46
N ASP A 50 -3.21 -31.67 75.44
CA ASP A 50 -4.02 -32.56 76.29
C ASP A 50 -5.09 -31.83 77.13
N ASN A 51 -4.81 -30.56 77.44
CA ASN A 51 -5.62 -29.68 78.28
C ASN A 51 -6.63 -28.83 77.48
N ILE A 52 -6.73 -29.01 76.16
CA ILE A 52 -7.60 -28.18 75.32
C ILE A 52 -9.09 -28.47 75.61
N ASN A 53 -9.85 -27.43 75.89
CA ASN A 53 -11.28 -27.53 76.21
C ASN A 53 -12.14 -27.18 74.98
N ILE A 54 -13.03 -28.09 74.57
CA ILE A 54 -13.91 -27.87 73.42
C ILE A 54 -15.07 -26.96 73.82
N VAL A 55 -15.11 -25.75 73.26
CA VAL A 55 -16.11 -24.70 73.58
C VAL A 55 -17.17 -24.51 72.50
N ALA A 56 -16.93 -25.01 71.28
CA ALA A 56 -17.91 -25.06 70.20
C ALA A 56 -17.69 -26.29 69.30
N GLY A 57 -18.76 -26.83 68.72
CA GLY A 57 -18.71 -28.09 67.96
C GLY A 57 -18.58 -29.33 68.87
N SER A 58 -18.04 -30.43 68.32
CA SER A 58 -17.81 -31.68 69.06
C SER A 58 -16.51 -32.34 68.63
N ALA A 59 -15.61 -32.57 69.59
CA ALA A 59 -14.38 -33.34 69.44
C ALA A 59 -14.03 -34.06 70.75
N ASN A 60 -13.35 -35.21 70.66
CA ASN A 60 -12.79 -35.90 71.82
C ASN A 60 -11.28 -35.64 71.88
N VAL A 61 -10.78 -35.19 73.03
CA VAL A 61 -9.35 -34.99 73.28
C VAL A 61 -8.86 -36.17 74.13
N THR A 62 -7.83 -36.88 73.66
CA THR A 62 -7.26 -38.05 74.33
C THR A 62 -5.74 -37.90 74.44
N ASP A 63 -5.21 -37.78 75.65
CA ASP A 63 -3.79 -37.99 75.91
C ASP A 63 -3.45 -39.48 75.74
N THR A 64 -2.53 -39.77 74.83
CA THR A 64 -2.06 -41.13 74.50
C THR A 64 -0.76 -41.49 75.22
N GLY A 65 -0.25 -40.60 76.07
CA GLY A 65 0.97 -40.72 76.85
C GLY A 65 2.24 -40.38 76.07
N LEU A 66 3.29 -39.97 76.80
CA LEU A 66 4.59 -39.53 76.26
C LEU A 66 4.53 -38.21 75.47
N GLY A 67 3.67 -37.26 75.88
CA GLY A 67 3.53 -35.96 75.20
C GLY A 67 2.83 -36.08 73.85
N SER A 68 1.77 -36.88 73.78
CA SER A 68 1.08 -37.20 72.54
C SER A 68 -0.42 -37.09 72.73
N THR A 69 -1.05 -36.14 72.05
CA THR A 69 -2.50 -35.89 72.11
C THR A 69 -3.17 -36.27 70.78
N GLN A 70 -4.26 -37.03 70.87
CA GLN A 70 -5.16 -37.34 69.76
C GLN A 70 -6.48 -36.58 69.93
N ILE A 71 -6.88 -35.83 68.90
CA ILE A 71 -8.15 -35.10 68.85
C ILE A 71 -9.04 -35.72 67.76
N ASP A 72 -10.10 -36.42 68.14
CA ASP A 72 -11.09 -36.96 67.19
C ASP A 72 -12.27 -35.99 67.06
N GLN A 73 -12.30 -35.19 66.00
CA GLN A 73 -13.35 -34.22 65.71
C GLN A 73 -14.54 -34.86 64.96
N HIS A 74 -15.76 -34.60 65.45
CA HIS A 74 -17.01 -35.18 64.94
C HIS A 74 -17.87 -34.21 64.13
N THR A 75 -17.77 -32.90 64.38
CA THR A 75 -18.50 -31.86 63.62
C THR A 75 -17.65 -31.25 62.50
N MET A 76 -18.27 -30.59 61.52
CA MET A 76 -17.54 -29.92 60.43
C MET A 76 -16.59 -28.82 60.94
N ARG A 77 -16.99 -28.12 62.01
CA ARG A 77 -16.19 -27.11 62.69
C ARG A 77 -16.19 -27.38 64.19
N ALA A 78 -15.05 -27.18 64.84
CA ALA A 78 -14.91 -27.28 66.29
C ALA A 78 -13.89 -26.25 66.78
N VAL A 79 -14.14 -25.66 67.96
CA VAL A 79 -13.25 -24.70 68.62
C VAL A 79 -12.81 -25.26 69.96
N GLY A 80 -11.50 -25.41 70.12
CA GLY A 80 -10.83 -25.76 71.36
C GLY A 80 -10.08 -24.55 71.92
N GLU A 81 -10.20 -24.34 73.23
CA GLU A 81 -9.52 -23.26 73.96
C GLU A 81 -8.62 -23.83 75.06
N ALA A 82 -7.41 -23.29 75.20
CA ALA A 82 -6.50 -23.62 76.30
C ALA A 82 -5.81 -22.36 76.82
N GLN A 83 -5.31 -22.41 78.06
CA GLN A 83 -4.53 -21.31 78.62
C GLN A 83 -3.18 -21.16 77.92
N GLU A 84 -2.55 -22.27 77.57
CA GLU A 84 -1.30 -22.36 76.80
C GLU A 84 -1.46 -23.43 75.71
N LEU A 85 -0.98 -23.16 74.49
CA LEU A 85 -1.14 -24.05 73.31
C LEU A 85 0.19 -24.58 72.75
N HIS A 86 1.14 -24.93 73.62
CA HIS A 86 2.46 -25.38 73.15
C HIS A 86 2.45 -26.83 72.63
N ILE A 87 3.32 -27.11 71.66
CA ILE A 87 3.77 -28.47 71.31
C ILE A 87 5.28 -28.50 71.55
N GLY A 88 5.74 -29.18 72.61
CA GLY A 88 7.15 -29.32 72.96
C GLY A 88 7.95 -30.07 71.89
N THR A 89 9.29 -30.10 72.02
CA THR A 89 10.18 -30.72 71.01
C THR A 89 9.99 -32.22 70.82
N LEU A 90 9.45 -32.92 71.82
CA LEU A 90 9.04 -34.33 71.76
C LEU A 90 7.51 -34.48 71.63
N GLY A 91 6.77 -33.36 71.65
CA GLY A 91 5.32 -33.29 71.60
C GLY A 91 4.76 -33.73 70.24
N ASN A 92 3.62 -34.42 70.28
CA ASN A 92 2.87 -34.84 69.10
C ASN A 92 1.38 -34.51 69.26
N VAL A 93 0.80 -33.81 68.30
CA VAL A 93 -0.65 -33.61 68.23
C VAL A 93 -1.16 -34.16 66.90
N SER A 94 -2.16 -35.03 66.97
CA SER A 94 -2.82 -35.63 65.82
C SER A 94 -4.31 -35.37 65.86
N ILE A 95 -4.84 -34.71 64.84
CA ILE A 95 -6.26 -34.32 64.73
C ILE A 95 -6.91 -35.13 63.62
N ASN A 96 -7.88 -35.95 63.97
CA ASN A 96 -8.65 -36.77 63.06
C ASN A 96 -10.07 -36.21 62.92
N GLN A 97 -10.34 -35.57 61.80
CA GLN A 97 -11.56 -34.83 61.51
C GLN A 97 -12.46 -35.65 60.59
N SER A 98 -13.67 -35.98 61.08
CA SER A 98 -14.63 -36.83 60.37
C SER A 98 -15.12 -36.22 59.05
N GLY A 99 -15.04 -34.89 58.90
CA GLY A 99 -15.38 -34.18 57.67
C GLY A 99 -14.26 -34.14 56.61
N GLY A 100 -13.12 -34.78 56.86
CA GLY A 100 -11.97 -34.82 55.95
C GLY A 100 -11.31 -33.45 55.73
N SER A 101 -10.79 -33.22 54.53
CA SER A 101 -10.07 -31.98 54.15
C SER A 101 -10.89 -30.69 54.31
N ASN A 102 -12.21 -30.80 54.37
CA ASN A 102 -13.13 -29.67 54.52
C ASN A 102 -13.47 -29.34 55.99
N ALA A 103 -13.11 -30.19 56.95
CA ALA A 103 -13.36 -29.88 58.35
C ALA A 103 -12.36 -28.84 58.88
N LEU A 104 -12.77 -27.99 59.82
CA LEU A 104 -11.93 -26.99 60.47
C LEU A 104 -11.86 -27.26 61.98
N PHE A 105 -10.65 -27.35 62.52
CA PHE A 105 -10.39 -27.33 63.95
C PHE A 105 -9.71 -26.01 64.33
N VAL A 106 -10.29 -25.25 65.26
CA VAL A 106 -9.68 -24.01 65.76
C VAL A 106 -9.09 -24.27 67.14
N ALA A 107 -7.78 -24.08 67.30
CA ALA A 107 -7.08 -24.05 68.58
C ALA A 107 -6.82 -22.59 68.95
N ARG A 108 -7.44 -22.11 70.03
CA ARG A 108 -7.31 -20.72 70.51
C ARG A 108 -6.66 -20.65 71.90
N ALA A 109 -5.61 -19.86 72.02
CA ALA A 109 -4.99 -19.52 73.30
C ALA A 109 -5.82 -18.42 73.98
N ILE A 110 -6.19 -18.63 75.24
CA ILE A 110 -7.02 -17.71 76.05
C ILE A 110 -6.34 -17.32 77.38
N GLY A 111 -5.05 -17.60 77.52
CA GLY A 111 -4.28 -17.26 78.73
C GLY A 111 -3.98 -15.77 78.84
N ASP A 112 -3.94 -15.27 80.08
CA ASP A 112 -3.52 -13.89 80.40
C ASP A 112 -1.97 -13.75 80.45
N HIS A 113 -1.22 -14.73 79.92
CA HIS A 113 0.24 -14.73 79.89
C HIS A 113 0.74 -14.07 78.61
N ASP A 114 1.89 -13.38 78.66
CA ASP A 114 2.51 -12.71 77.51
C ASP A 114 3.29 -13.69 76.59
N ASP A 115 3.19 -15.00 76.83
CA ASP A 115 3.95 -16.02 76.12
C ASP A 115 3.23 -16.45 74.82
N PRO A 116 3.93 -16.48 73.66
CA PRO A 116 3.34 -16.92 72.40
C PRO A 116 3.17 -18.44 72.34
N THR A 117 2.20 -18.92 71.57
CA THR A 117 2.07 -20.33 71.20
C THR A 117 3.33 -20.81 70.50
N GLN A 118 3.92 -21.92 70.96
CA GLN A 118 5.16 -22.47 70.40
C GLN A 118 4.94 -23.91 69.96
N ILE A 119 5.03 -24.14 68.65
CA ILE A 119 4.96 -25.43 68.00
C ILE A 119 6.39 -25.87 67.69
N LEU A 120 6.98 -26.67 68.56
CA LEU A 120 8.36 -27.15 68.48
C LEU A 120 8.46 -28.61 68.01
N GLY A 121 7.38 -29.38 68.16
CA GLY A 121 7.26 -30.79 67.80
C GLY A 121 6.41 -31.01 66.55
N THR A 122 5.56 -32.04 66.56
CA THR A 122 4.77 -32.46 65.39
C THR A 122 3.29 -32.13 65.54
N LEU A 123 2.68 -31.53 64.51
CA LEU A 123 1.23 -31.33 64.37
C LEU A 123 0.74 -32.00 63.09
N LYS A 124 -0.19 -32.96 63.21
CA LYS A 124 -0.79 -33.66 62.06
C LYS A 124 -2.31 -33.51 62.04
N ALA A 125 -2.88 -33.27 60.88
CA ALA A 125 -4.33 -33.27 60.71
C ALA A 125 -4.75 -33.76 59.30
N ASN A 126 -5.85 -34.50 59.21
CA ASN A 126 -6.43 -34.86 57.90
C ASN A 126 -7.38 -33.78 57.33
N GLY A 127 -7.67 -32.73 58.11
CA GLY A 127 -8.45 -31.55 57.70
C GLY A 127 -7.69 -30.25 57.99
N ARG A 128 -8.43 -29.14 58.09
CA ARG A 128 -7.87 -27.80 58.28
C ARG A 128 -7.72 -27.47 59.77
N VAL A 129 -6.66 -26.74 60.09
CA VAL A 129 -6.35 -26.28 61.45
C VAL A 129 -6.20 -24.76 61.47
N MET A 130 -6.83 -24.09 62.42
CA MET A 130 -6.62 -22.67 62.69
C MET A 130 -6.01 -22.51 64.08
N ILE A 131 -4.91 -21.74 64.19
CA ILE A 131 -4.23 -21.44 65.45
C ILE A 131 -4.39 -19.94 65.71
N LEU A 132 -5.02 -19.59 66.84
CA LEU A 132 -5.28 -18.21 67.23
C LEU A 132 -4.56 -17.90 68.53
N ASP A 133 -3.61 -16.96 68.50
CA ASP A 133 -2.93 -16.48 69.70
C ASP A 133 -2.45 -15.04 69.51
N ARG A 134 -3.05 -14.13 70.28
CA ARG A 134 -2.77 -12.69 70.24
C ARG A 134 -1.32 -12.34 70.64
N ASN A 135 -0.66 -13.18 71.42
CA ASN A 135 0.74 -12.98 71.83
C ASN A 135 1.74 -13.44 70.75
N GLY A 136 1.29 -14.23 69.77
CA GLY A 136 2.12 -14.72 68.67
C GLY A 136 2.09 -16.24 68.51
N VAL A 137 2.62 -16.71 67.38
CA VAL A 137 2.74 -18.13 67.04
C VAL A 137 4.13 -18.41 66.49
N ILE A 138 4.87 -19.33 67.12
CA ILE A 138 6.23 -19.70 66.73
C ILE A 138 6.26 -21.17 66.33
N PHE A 139 6.62 -21.46 65.08
CA PHE A 139 6.96 -22.79 64.60
C PHE A 139 8.48 -22.96 64.69
N GLY A 140 8.96 -23.77 65.64
CA GLY A 140 10.39 -23.96 65.90
C GLY A 140 11.14 -24.66 64.76
N GLU A 141 12.48 -24.59 64.77
CA GLU A 141 13.35 -25.10 63.69
C GLU A 141 13.14 -26.60 63.37
N ASN A 142 12.80 -27.40 64.38
CA ASN A 142 12.54 -28.84 64.22
C ASN A 142 11.05 -29.19 64.12
N SER A 143 10.17 -28.19 64.04
CA SER A 143 8.73 -28.43 63.99
C SER A 143 8.32 -29.01 62.62
N ASN A 144 7.34 -29.91 62.66
CA ASN A 144 6.78 -30.54 61.46
C ASN A 144 5.26 -30.47 61.52
N VAL A 145 4.68 -29.64 60.66
CA VAL A 145 3.23 -29.47 60.52
C VAL A 145 2.80 -30.10 59.19
N ASP A 146 1.85 -31.03 59.24
CA ASP A 146 1.35 -31.79 58.10
C ASP A 146 -0.18 -31.88 58.18
N VAL A 147 -0.87 -31.00 57.44
CA VAL A 147 -2.32 -30.78 57.56
C VAL A 147 -3.00 -30.63 56.19
N ALA A 148 -4.35 -30.66 56.11
CA ALA A 148 -5.02 -30.35 54.84
C ALA A 148 -4.98 -28.85 54.49
N GLY A 149 -4.92 -27.99 55.51
CA GLY A 149 -4.71 -26.56 55.39
C GLY A 149 -4.49 -25.93 56.77
N ILE A 150 -3.81 -24.80 56.82
CA ILE A 150 -3.52 -24.08 58.07
C ILE A 150 -3.83 -22.60 57.96
N ALA A 151 -4.38 -22.03 59.04
CA ALA A 151 -4.40 -20.59 59.27
C ALA A 151 -3.80 -20.30 60.64
N ALA A 152 -2.74 -19.50 60.73
CA ALA A 152 -2.25 -18.98 62.01
C ALA A 152 -2.46 -17.48 62.06
N SER A 153 -3.00 -16.96 63.17
CA SER A 153 -3.28 -15.54 63.32
C SER A 153 -3.06 -15.04 64.73
N THR A 154 -2.60 -13.79 64.84
CA THR A 154 -2.63 -13.03 66.10
C THR A 154 -3.91 -12.23 66.26
N GLY A 155 -4.74 -12.19 65.22
CA GLY A 155 -6.07 -11.60 65.22
C GLY A 155 -7.11 -12.52 65.85
N GLU A 156 -8.15 -11.89 66.37
CA GLU A 156 -9.30 -12.55 66.96
C GLU A 156 -10.37 -12.80 65.89
N VAL A 157 -11.03 -13.96 65.99
CA VAL A 157 -12.24 -14.31 65.23
C VAL A 157 -13.25 -14.86 66.23
N SER A 158 -14.50 -14.40 66.18
CA SER A 158 -15.51 -14.84 67.16
C SER A 158 -15.93 -16.30 66.93
N ASN A 159 -16.37 -16.98 68.00
CA ASN A 159 -16.93 -18.34 67.88
C ASN A 159 -18.18 -18.37 67.01
N THR A 160 -18.93 -17.28 66.96
CA THR A 160 -20.11 -17.18 66.10
C THR A 160 -19.69 -17.21 64.64
N ASP A 161 -18.72 -16.39 64.24
CA ASP A 161 -18.26 -16.32 62.84
C ASP A 161 -17.61 -17.62 62.40
N ILE A 162 -16.81 -18.25 63.27
CA ILE A 162 -16.24 -19.57 63.01
C ILE A 162 -17.34 -20.61 62.76
N MET A 163 -18.43 -20.56 63.52
CA MET A 163 -19.48 -21.59 63.49
C MET A 163 -20.62 -21.30 62.49
N ASP A 164 -20.71 -20.09 61.94
CA ASP A 164 -21.78 -19.68 61.02
C ASP A 164 -21.73 -20.42 59.67
N GLY A 165 -20.60 -21.08 59.38
CA GLY A 165 -20.40 -21.84 58.16
C GLY A 165 -19.99 -20.97 56.97
N ASP A 166 -19.90 -19.65 57.15
CA ASP A 166 -19.21 -18.76 56.22
C ASP A 166 -17.73 -19.16 56.13
N ASN A 167 -17.22 -19.15 54.92
CA ASN A 167 -15.83 -19.48 54.61
C ASN A 167 -14.94 -18.26 54.65
N SER A 168 -15.53 -17.07 54.56
CA SER A 168 -14.87 -15.79 54.76
C SER A 168 -14.72 -15.50 56.26
N MET A 169 -13.48 -15.43 56.73
CA MET A 169 -13.15 -15.13 58.12
C MET A 169 -12.45 -13.79 58.21
N ARG A 170 -13.06 -12.86 58.95
CA ARG A 170 -12.47 -11.56 59.27
C ARG A 170 -11.65 -11.67 60.56
N PHE A 171 -10.37 -11.36 60.47
CA PHE A 171 -9.44 -11.25 61.58
C PHE A 171 -9.25 -9.78 61.93
N GLU A 172 -9.33 -9.45 63.21
CA GLU A 172 -9.15 -8.09 63.75
C GLU A 172 -8.48 -8.14 65.14
N ASN A 173 -8.16 -7.00 65.76
CA ASN A 173 -7.59 -6.93 67.12
C ASN A 173 -6.23 -7.64 67.32
N PHE A 174 -5.33 -7.59 66.33
CA PHE A 174 -4.10 -8.39 66.21
C PHE A 174 -3.04 -8.35 67.33
N GLY A 175 -3.11 -7.43 68.29
CA GLY A 175 -2.07 -7.27 69.33
C GLY A 175 -0.66 -6.95 68.79
N ASP A 176 0.37 -7.04 69.64
CA ASP A 176 1.79 -6.84 69.28
C ASP A 176 2.51 -8.18 68.99
N GLY A 177 1.77 -9.29 68.97
CA GLY A 177 2.30 -10.62 68.67
C GLY A 177 2.80 -10.74 67.24
N LYS A 178 3.66 -11.73 66.98
CA LYS A 178 4.20 -12.04 65.65
C LYS A 178 4.09 -13.52 65.33
N ILE A 179 4.12 -13.85 64.04
CA ILE A 179 4.20 -15.22 63.54
C ILE A 179 5.62 -15.49 63.05
N GLU A 180 6.27 -16.52 63.59
CA GLU A 180 7.61 -16.95 63.16
C GLU A 180 7.58 -18.41 62.69
N LEU A 181 7.94 -18.63 61.43
CA LEU A 181 7.98 -19.95 60.79
C LEU A 181 9.43 -20.37 60.57
N ARG A 182 9.96 -21.25 61.42
CA ARG A 182 11.36 -21.74 61.34
C ARG A 182 11.46 -23.22 60.96
N GLY A 183 10.39 -23.98 61.13
CA GLY A 183 10.32 -25.41 60.78
C GLY A 183 9.68 -25.68 59.42
N THR A 184 9.08 -26.86 59.26
CA THR A 184 8.39 -27.25 58.02
C THR A 184 6.87 -27.23 58.21
N VAL A 185 6.17 -26.51 57.34
CA VAL A 185 4.71 -26.53 57.20
C VAL A 185 4.35 -27.10 55.84
N SER A 186 3.65 -28.23 55.83
CA SER A 186 3.15 -28.88 54.61
C SER A 186 1.62 -28.93 54.67
N VAL A 187 0.98 -28.43 53.62
CA VAL A 187 -0.46 -28.58 53.39
C VAL A 187 -0.72 -29.57 52.24
N ALA A 188 -1.89 -30.20 52.25
CA ALA A 188 -2.32 -31.08 51.16
C ALA A 188 -2.40 -30.33 49.82
N ASP A 189 -2.38 -31.07 48.71
CA ASP A 189 -2.55 -30.50 47.36
C ASP A 189 -3.82 -29.64 47.30
N SER A 190 -3.71 -28.45 46.69
CA SER A 190 -4.79 -27.44 46.65
C SER A 190 -5.22 -26.89 48.02
N GLY A 191 -4.44 -27.14 49.08
CA GLY A 191 -4.66 -26.60 50.42
C GLY A 191 -4.25 -25.13 50.57
N LEU A 192 -4.71 -24.50 51.66
CA LEU A 192 -4.38 -23.12 52.04
C LEU A 192 -3.42 -23.12 53.23
N ALA A 193 -2.33 -22.35 53.14
CA ALA A 193 -1.46 -21.99 54.25
C ALA A 193 -1.50 -20.46 54.44
N ALA A 194 -2.24 -19.98 55.43
CA ALA A 194 -2.42 -18.56 55.70
C ALA A 194 -1.80 -18.13 57.03
N PHE A 195 -1.06 -17.03 57.02
CA PHE A 195 -0.40 -16.45 58.18
C PHE A 195 -0.77 -14.97 58.26
N VAL A 196 -1.56 -14.60 59.26
CA VAL A 196 -2.20 -13.28 59.33
C VAL A 196 -1.78 -12.58 60.63
N SER A 197 -0.92 -11.58 60.52
CA SER A 197 -0.38 -10.82 61.66
C SER A 197 0.33 -9.55 61.18
N PRO A 198 0.40 -8.47 61.98
CA PRO A 198 1.23 -7.31 61.67
C PRO A 198 2.69 -7.65 61.37
N THR A 199 3.20 -8.75 61.92
CA THR A 199 4.55 -9.25 61.62
C THR A 199 4.53 -10.75 61.36
N VAL A 200 4.95 -11.15 60.15
CA VAL A 200 5.13 -12.56 59.75
C VAL A 200 6.54 -12.75 59.21
N VAL A 201 7.28 -13.70 59.80
CA VAL A 201 8.65 -14.04 59.38
C VAL A 201 8.73 -15.52 59.05
N ASN A 202 9.09 -15.84 57.80
CA ASN A 202 9.40 -17.19 57.35
C ASN A 202 10.90 -17.36 57.12
N SER A 203 11.54 -18.19 57.94
CA SER A 203 12.91 -18.67 57.76
C SER A 203 12.98 -20.19 57.59
N GLY A 204 11.82 -20.85 57.48
CA GLY A 204 11.65 -22.30 57.36
C GLY A 204 11.21 -22.71 55.94
N VAL A 205 10.40 -23.77 55.85
CA VAL A 205 9.89 -24.30 54.58
C VAL A 205 8.37 -24.40 54.63
N ILE A 206 7.69 -23.83 53.62
CA ILE A 206 6.24 -23.96 53.42
C ILE A 206 6.00 -24.73 52.11
N ASN A 207 5.29 -25.86 52.16
CA ASN A 207 4.91 -26.65 50.99
C ASN A 207 3.39 -26.63 50.80
N ALA A 208 2.91 -26.14 49.67
CA ALA A 208 1.49 -26.01 49.31
C ALA A 208 1.26 -26.27 47.80
N LYS A 209 1.56 -27.49 47.34
CA LYS A 209 1.47 -27.87 45.92
C LYS A 209 0.07 -27.63 45.36
N MET A 210 -0.04 -26.96 44.20
CA MET A 210 -1.31 -26.52 43.59
C MET A 210 -2.22 -25.71 44.53
N GLY A 211 -1.70 -25.26 45.68
CA GLY A 211 -2.42 -24.62 46.76
C GLY A 211 -2.11 -23.14 46.85
N LYS A 212 -2.54 -22.51 47.94
CA LYS A 212 -2.34 -21.07 48.16
C LYS A 212 -1.58 -20.82 49.45
N VAL A 213 -0.56 -19.95 49.38
CA VAL A 213 0.14 -19.43 50.55
C VAL A 213 -0.20 -17.96 50.70
N VAL A 214 -0.66 -17.55 51.88
CA VAL A 214 -1.03 -16.15 52.17
C VAL A 214 -0.23 -15.66 53.37
N MET A 215 0.45 -14.53 53.23
CA MET A 215 1.01 -13.75 54.34
C MET A 215 0.35 -12.37 54.29
N ALA A 216 -0.37 -11.98 55.35
CA ALA A 216 -1.17 -10.76 55.32
C ALA A 216 -1.01 -9.93 56.61
N ALA A 217 -0.84 -8.62 56.45
CA ALA A 217 -0.72 -7.65 57.54
C ALA A 217 -1.61 -6.41 57.32
N GLY A 218 -2.47 -6.07 58.29
CA GLY A 218 -3.31 -4.86 58.30
C GLY A 218 -4.15 -4.72 59.58
N GLU A 219 -4.99 -3.68 59.69
CA GLU A 219 -5.85 -3.50 60.89
C GLU A 219 -6.99 -4.53 60.94
N ALA A 220 -7.52 -4.90 59.77
CA ALA A 220 -8.40 -6.06 59.60
C ALA A 220 -8.05 -6.81 58.31
N VAL A 221 -8.15 -8.13 58.34
CA VAL A 221 -7.87 -9.01 57.18
C VAL A 221 -9.00 -9.99 57.01
N THR A 222 -9.54 -10.09 55.80
CA THR A 222 -10.55 -11.11 55.46
C THR A 222 -9.90 -12.24 54.66
N LEU A 223 -10.18 -13.50 55.03
CA LEU A 223 -9.60 -14.69 54.39
C LEU A 223 -10.70 -15.71 54.06
N ASP A 224 -10.78 -16.15 52.80
CA ASP A 224 -11.58 -17.31 52.44
C ASP A 224 -10.82 -18.62 52.72
N MET A 225 -11.45 -19.50 53.49
CA MET A 225 -10.89 -20.76 53.95
C MET A 225 -11.05 -21.93 52.97
N TYR A 226 -11.83 -21.79 51.90
CA TYR A 226 -12.04 -22.85 50.90
C TYR A 226 -11.20 -22.72 49.63
N GLY A 227 -10.65 -21.54 49.33
CA GLY A 227 -9.71 -21.38 48.22
C GLY A 227 -10.37 -21.62 46.86
N ASP A 228 -11.66 -21.29 46.72
CA ASP A 228 -12.46 -21.55 45.51
C ASP A 228 -12.26 -20.54 44.37
N GLY A 229 -11.20 -19.72 44.46
CA GLY A 229 -10.74 -18.84 43.40
C GLY A 229 -11.15 -17.36 43.56
N LEU A 230 -11.81 -16.99 44.66
CA LEU A 230 -12.10 -15.59 45.01
C LEU A 230 -11.59 -15.25 46.41
N VAL A 231 -10.27 -15.35 46.61
CA VAL A 231 -9.66 -14.90 47.86
C VAL A 231 -9.45 -13.38 47.76
N GLU A 232 -10.43 -12.63 48.22
CA GLU A 232 -10.31 -11.21 48.52
C GLU A 232 -9.58 -11.09 49.86
N VAL A 233 -8.24 -11.01 49.84
CA VAL A 233 -7.50 -10.49 51.00
C VAL A 233 -7.77 -9.00 51.06
N ALA A 234 -8.96 -8.62 51.52
CA ALA A 234 -9.29 -7.25 51.85
C ALA A 234 -8.56 -6.92 53.14
N VAL A 235 -7.52 -6.11 53.01
CA VAL A 235 -6.80 -5.56 54.14
C VAL A 235 -7.33 -4.14 54.38
N GLU A 236 -8.07 -3.96 55.46
CA GLU A 236 -8.64 -2.67 55.84
C GLU A 236 -7.80 -2.01 56.93
N GLY A 237 -7.72 -0.68 56.88
CA GLY A 237 -7.03 0.12 57.87
C GLY A 237 -5.50 0.06 57.76
N GLU A 238 -4.85 1.08 58.32
CA GLU A 238 -3.49 1.45 57.98
C GLU A 238 -2.52 1.20 59.16
N LEU A 239 -1.66 0.17 59.08
CA LEU A 239 -0.68 -0.11 60.14
C LEU A 239 0.57 0.79 60.06
N GLY A 240 1.09 1.16 61.23
CA GLY A 240 2.32 1.96 61.37
C GLY A 240 3.62 1.17 61.31
N ASN A 241 3.61 -0.16 61.51
CA ASN A 241 4.81 -1.04 61.49
C ASN A 241 4.44 -2.45 61.00
N ALA A 242 4.10 -2.62 59.71
CA ALA A 242 3.85 -3.93 59.10
C ALA A 242 5.13 -4.52 58.51
N LEU A 243 5.42 -5.80 58.79
CA LEU A 243 6.59 -6.50 58.26
C LEU A 243 6.23 -7.92 57.80
N LEU A 244 6.42 -8.19 56.52
CA LEU A 244 6.34 -9.54 55.96
C LEU A 244 7.72 -9.92 55.44
N GLU A 245 8.34 -10.93 56.02
CA GLU A 245 9.70 -11.34 55.66
C GLU A 245 9.75 -12.83 55.31
N SER A 246 10.36 -13.17 54.18
CA SER A 246 10.61 -14.55 53.76
C SER A 246 12.07 -14.73 53.37
N THR A 247 12.87 -15.23 54.31
CA THR A 247 14.26 -15.66 54.12
C THR A 247 14.38 -17.16 53.83
N GLY A 248 13.32 -17.93 54.13
CA GLY A 248 13.21 -19.37 53.88
C GLY A 248 12.68 -19.74 52.49
N GLU A 249 12.01 -20.88 52.39
CA GLU A 249 11.49 -21.44 51.13
C GLU A 249 9.96 -21.54 51.17
N ILE A 250 9.31 -21.10 50.08
CA ILE A 250 7.88 -21.27 49.84
C ILE A 250 7.71 -22.00 48.52
N ASN A 251 7.20 -23.23 48.58
CA ASN A 251 6.97 -24.09 47.44
C ASN A 251 5.48 -24.31 47.22
N ALA A 252 4.91 -23.67 46.21
CA ALA A 252 3.51 -23.84 45.80
C ALA A 252 3.42 -24.11 44.29
N GLU A 253 4.08 -25.18 43.84
CA GLU A 253 4.13 -25.62 42.43
C GLU A 253 2.75 -25.58 41.75
N GLY A 254 2.58 -24.74 40.72
CA GLY A 254 1.31 -24.54 40.01
C GLY A 254 0.19 -23.87 40.81
N GLY A 255 0.51 -23.34 42.00
CA GLY A 255 -0.39 -22.65 42.92
C GLY A 255 -0.17 -21.14 42.96
N GLU A 256 -0.53 -20.52 44.10
CA GLU A 256 -0.48 -19.08 44.29
C GLU A 256 0.21 -18.69 45.61
N VAL A 257 1.04 -17.65 45.58
CA VAL A 257 1.62 -17.03 46.78
C VAL A 257 1.21 -15.56 46.82
N VAL A 258 0.59 -15.13 47.91
CA VAL A 258 0.17 -13.74 48.14
C VAL A 258 0.82 -13.23 49.41
N MET A 259 1.64 -12.18 49.29
CA MET A 259 2.16 -11.41 50.41
C MET A 259 1.59 -9.99 50.32
N THR A 260 0.75 -9.60 51.27
CA THR A 260 0.05 -8.31 51.22
C THR A 260 0.09 -7.55 52.55
N ALA A 261 0.48 -6.29 52.52
CA ALA A 261 0.57 -5.43 53.70
C ALA A 261 -0.10 -4.07 53.43
N SER A 262 -1.22 -3.75 54.10
CA SER A 262 -1.91 -2.46 53.97
C SER A 262 -1.46 -1.46 55.04
N VAL A 263 -1.23 -0.22 54.62
CA VAL A 263 -0.37 0.71 55.36
C VAL A 263 -0.80 2.16 55.26
N ALA A 264 -0.39 2.96 56.25
CA ALA A 264 -0.64 4.40 56.28
C ALA A 264 0.19 5.17 55.29
N LYS A 265 -0.44 6.08 54.54
CA LYS A 265 0.27 6.98 53.62
C LYS A 265 1.34 7.80 54.38
N GLY A 266 2.62 7.57 54.07
CA GLY A 266 3.76 8.33 54.61
C GLY A 266 4.59 7.65 55.70
N VAL A 267 4.37 6.36 55.97
CA VAL A 267 5.20 5.55 56.88
C VAL A 267 6.27 4.79 56.09
N VAL A 268 7.54 4.92 56.49
CA VAL A 268 8.73 4.41 55.75
C VAL A 268 9.11 2.97 56.14
N ASP A 269 8.65 2.48 57.29
CA ASP A 269 9.13 1.24 57.91
C ASP A 269 8.33 -0.02 57.52
N ASN A 270 7.40 0.08 56.55
CA ASN A 270 6.55 -1.03 56.15
C ASN A 270 7.11 -1.77 54.94
N ILE A 271 7.54 -3.02 55.13
CA ILE A 271 8.41 -3.72 54.18
C ILE A 271 7.91 -5.16 53.95
N ILE A 272 7.73 -5.53 52.69
CA ILE A 272 7.78 -6.93 52.26
C ILE A 272 9.23 -7.23 51.87
N ASN A 273 9.91 -8.12 52.59
CA ASN A 273 11.30 -8.50 52.32
C ASN A 273 11.36 -9.96 51.87
N VAL A 274 11.77 -10.20 50.63
CA VAL A 274 12.02 -11.53 50.10
C VAL A 274 13.52 -11.69 49.92
N GLU A 275 14.13 -12.59 50.70
CA GLU A 275 15.57 -12.93 50.58
C GLU A 275 15.78 -14.39 50.16
N GLY A 276 14.78 -15.25 50.41
CA GLY A 276 14.83 -16.67 50.12
C GLY A 276 14.20 -17.06 48.77
N VAL A 277 13.58 -18.24 48.73
CA VAL A 277 12.98 -18.80 47.51
C VAL A 277 11.47 -18.79 47.61
N VAL A 278 10.80 -18.26 46.59
CA VAL A 278 9.35 -18.37 46.40
C VAL A 278 9.11 -18.99 45.03
N ASP A 279 8.64 -20.23 44.98
CA ASP A 279 8.50 -21.00 43.75
C ASP A 279 7.07 -21.54 43.57
N VAL A 280 6.42 -21.07 42.51
CA VAL A 280 5.12 -21.54 42.03
C VAL A 280 5.19 -22.14 40.62
N SER A 281 6.40 -22.44 40.12
CA SER A 281 6.61 -22.99 38.78
C SER A 281 5.79 -24.27 38.58
N SER A 282 5.18 -24.45 37.41
CA SER A 282 4.32 -25.60 37.08
C SER A 282 4.99 -26.51 36.06
N VAL A 283 4.70 -27.82 36.06
CA VAL A 283 5.09 -28.72 34.96
C VAL A 283 4.11 -28.71 33.77
N SER A 284 2.97 -28.03 33.92
CA SER A 284 1.91 -27.88 32.91
C SER A 284 1.88 -26.46 32.33
N GLN A 285 1.17 -26.22 31.22
CA GLN A 285 1.11 -24.88 30.56
C GLN A 285 0.28 -23.83 31.31
N GLN A 286 -0.29 -24.15 32.48
CA GLN A 286 -0.87 -23.16 33.40
C GLN A 286 0.14 -22.95 34.52
N GLY A 287 0.93 -21.87 34.42
CA GLY A 287 1.89 -21.49 35.45
C GLY A 287 1.21 -21.02 36.75
N GLY A 288 1.97 -20.93 37.83
CA GLY A 288 1.49 -20.37 39.10
C GLY A 288 1.57 -18.84 39.16
N LYS A 289 1.07 -18.25 40.25
CA LYS A 289 1.01 -16.79 40.44
C LYS A 289 1.65 -16.35 41.75
N ILE A 290 2.45 -15.28 41.71
CA ILE A 290 3.01 -14.63 42.91
C ILE A 290 2.53 -13.18 42.92
N ILE A 291 1.97 -12.74 44.04
CA ILE A 291 1.53 -11.35 44.27
C ILE A 291 2.23 -10.81 45.51
N LEU A 292 2.99 -9.73 45.36
CA LEU A 292 3.60 -8.96 46.43
C LEU A 292 2.97 -7.56 46.39
N SER A 293 2.28 -7.15 47.44
CA SER A 293 1.60 -5.85 47.48
C SER A 293 1.74 -5.17 48.83
N GLY A 294 2.24 -3.94 48.88
CA GLY A 294 2.29 -3.18 50.13
C GLY A 294 3.07 -1.87 50.04
N GLY A 295 3.44 -1.30 51.18
CA GLY A 295 4.15 -0.02 51.26
C GLY A 295 5.48 0.00 50.48
N ASN A 296 6.50 -0.67 51.00
CA ASN A 296 7.77 -0.90 50.29
C ASN A 296 7.96 -2.41 50.06
N ILE A 297 8.51 -2.78 48.90
CA ILE A 297 8.84 -4.16 48.57
C ILE A 297 10.34 -4.24 48.28
N ASN A 298 11.01 -5.21 48.88
CA ASN A 298 12.42 -5.50 48.66
C ASN A 298 12.60 -6.97 48.26
N VAL A 299 13.07 -7.21 47.04
CA VAL A 299 13.52 -8.52 46.57
C VAL A 299 15.04 -8.52 46.61
N ALA A 300 15.60 -9.05 47.70
CA ALA A 300 17.02 -8.96 48.00
C ALA A 300 17.87 -9.76 47.01
N LYS A 301 19.17 -9.46 46.98
CA LYS A 301 20.14 -10.00 46.01
C LYS A 301 20.15 -11.53 45.87
N ASP A 302 19.99 -12.25 46.97
CA ASP A 302 20.03 -13.72 46.98
C ASP A 302 18.65 -14.37 46.73
N ALA A 303 17.60 -13.55 46.62
CA ALA A 303 16.23 -14.01 46.45
C ALA A 303 15.98 -14.62 45.07
N GLN A 304 15.12 -15.63 45.04
CA GLN A 304 14.64 -16.25 43.80
C GLN A 304 13.11 -16.36 43.83
N VAL A 305 12.45 -15.55 43.01
CA VAL A 305 10.99 -15.54 42.82
C VAL A 305 10.69 -16.20 41.48
N LYS A 306 9.97 -17.33 41.48
CA LYS A 306 9.83 -18.21 40.31
C LYS A 306 8.37 -18.56 40.04
N ALA A 307 7.90 -18.24 38.85
CA ALA A 307 6.60 -18.59 38.29
C ALA A 307 6.76 -19.11 36.85
N ASN A 308 7.71 -20.02 36.63
CA ASN A 308 8.07 -20.48 35.28
C ASN A 308 6.96 -21.28 34.60
N ASN A 309 7.04 -21.38 33.27
CA ASN A 309 6.10 -22.08 32.39
C ASN A 309 4.74 -21.37 32.26
N GLY A 310 4.77 -20.07 31.94
CA GLY A 310 3.60 -19.25 31.67
C GLY A 310 2.92 -18.65 32.91
N GLY A 311 3.62 -18.58 34.04
CA GLY A 311 3.10 -18.00 35.28
C GLY A 311 3.25 -16.48 35.35
N GLU A 312 2.82 -15.90 36.47
CA GLU A 312 2.78 -14.45 36.70
C GLU A 312 3.48 -14.07 38.00
N VAL A 313 4.24 -12.98 37.98
CA VAL A 313 4.75 -12.32 39.20
C VAL A 313 4.33 -10.85 39.18
N ILE A 314 3.54 -10.43 40.16
CA ILE A 314 3.03 -9.05 40.28
C ILE A 314 3.59 -8.48 41.59
N ALA A 315 4.49 -7.51 41.51
CA ALA A 315 5.07 -6.81 42.66
C ALA A 315 4.73 -5.32 42.58
N ILE A 316 3.73 -4.89 43.36
CA ILE A 316 3.20 -3.52 43.34
C ILE A 316 3.43 -2.87 44.71
N ALA A 317 4.31 -1.89 44.76
CA ALA A 317 4.60 -1.12 45.97
C ALA A 317 3.89 0.25 45.92
N ASP A 318 3.26 0.70 47.00
CA ASP A 318 2.71 2.06 47.08
C ASP A 318 3.83 3.12 47.11
N GLY A 319 4.94 2.79 47.77
CA GLY A 319 6.16 3.58 47.88
C GLY A 319 7.23 3.06 46.93
N LYS A 320 8.22 2.35 47.47
CA LYS A 320 9.40 1.88 46.74
C LYS A 320 9.38 0.38 46.49
N MET A 321 9.54 -0.01 45.23
CA MET A 321 9.90 -1.36 44.79
C MET A 321 11.42 -1.42 44.54
N GLN A 322 12.15 -2.20 45.34
CA GLN A 322 13.58 -2.48 45.15
C GLN A 322 13.80 -3.92 44.70
N LEU A 323 14.44 -4.10 43.54
CA LEU A 323 14.81 -5.41 43.00
C LEU A 323 16.33 -5.54 42.88
N ASP A 324 16.92 -6.41 43.70
CA ASP A 324 18.33 -6.79 43.62
C ASP A 324 18.51 -8.28 43.28
N GLY A 325 17.48 -9.10 43.50
CA GLY A 325 17.46 -10.55 43.25
C GLY A 325 16.95 -10.95 41.86
N LYS A 326 16.47 -12.19 41.75
CA LYS A 326 16.02 -12.78 40.47
C LYS A 326 14.52 -13.05 40.47
N ILE A 327 13.85 -12.61 39.40
CA ILE A 327 12.45 -12.95 39.11
C ILE A 327 12.40 -13.72 37.79
N SER A 328 11.78 -14.90 37.78
CA SER A 328 11.63 -15.71 36.56
C SER A 328 10.18 -16.15 36.36
N ALA A 329 9.61 -15.83 35.21
CA ALA A 329 8.30 -16.25 34.74
C ALA A 329 8.40 -16.60 33.25
N THR A 330 9.23 -17.59 32.90
CA THR A 330 9.47 -17.96 31.49
C THR A 330 8.18 -18.30 30.77
N GLY A 331 7.93 -17.69 29.61
CA GLY A 331 6.67 -17.84 28.87
C GLY A 331 5.50 -17.02 29.42
N GLY A 332 5.71 -16.24 30.49
CA GLY A 332 4.68 -15.53 31.25
C GLY A 332 5.00 -14.05 31.47
N PHE A 333 4.43 -13.46 32.53
CA PHE A 333 4.41 -12.01 32.77
C PHE A 333 5.03 -11.64 34.12
N VAL A 334 5.76 -10.53 34.14
CA VAL A 334 6.28 -9.90 35.36
C VAL A 334 5.85 -8.43 35.40
N GLU A 335 5.44 -7.96 36.57
CA GLU A 335 5.22 -6.54 36.85
C GLU A 335 6.00 -6.13 38.10
N THR A 336 6.72 -5.01 37.99
CA THR A 336 7.44 -4.38 39.10
C THR A 336 7.11 -2.89 39.12
N SER A 337 6.16 -2.51 39.97
CA SER A 337 5.54 -1.17 39.95
C SER A 337 5.65 -0.51 41.31
N GLY A 338 5.67 0.82 41.31
CA GLY A 338 5.49 1.63 42.51
C GLY A 338 5.85 3.08 42.29
N THR A 339 5.57 3.96 43.26
CA THR A 339 5.96 5.39 43.16
C THR A 339 7.43 5.54 42.74
N GLU A 340 8.26 4.67 43.32
CA GLU A 340 9.68 4.57 43.10
C GLU A 340 10.06 3.12 42.71
N VAL A 341 10.79 2.93 41.59
CA VAL A 341 11.36 1.61 41.23
C VAL A 341 12.88 1.69 41.17
N GLY A 342 13.54 0.86 41.99
CA GLY A 342 15.00 0.75 42.06
C GLY A 342 15.48 -0.64 41.68
N MET A 343 16.61 -0.71 40.98
CA MET A 343 17.18 -2.00 40.57
C MET A 343 18.70 -2.05 40.65
N GLY A 344 19.22 -3.05 41.36
CA GLY A 344 20.65 -3.33 41.46
C GLY A 344 21.23 -3.98 40.21
N ALA A 345 22.54 -3.86 40.01
CA ALA A 345 23.23 -4.37 38.82
C ALA A 345 23.25 -5.91 38.68
N GLU A 346 22.91 -6.64 39.74
CA GLU A 346 22.85 -8.11 39.73
C GLU A 346 21.42 -8.66 39.60
N ALA A 347 20.44 -7.77 39.54
CA ALA A 347 19.06 -8.15 39.30
C ALA A 347 18.90 -8.77 37.90
N LEU A 348 17.99 -9.74 37.79
CA LEU A 348 17.64 -10.35 36.53
C LEU A 348 16.15 -10.69 36.50
N VAL A 349 15.47 -10.25 35.46
CA VAL A 349 14.11 -10.66 35.14
C VAL A 349 14.14 -11.53 33.89
N THR A 350 13.48 -12.68 33.93
CA THR A 350 13.33 -13.56 32.75
C THR A 350 11.86 -13.89 32.55
N ALA A 351 11.23 -13.28 31.56
CA ALA A 351 9.81 -13.43 31.27
C ALA A 351 9.54 -13.30 29.77
N SER A 352 8.30 -13.53 29.32
CA SER A 352 7.91 -13.14 27.96
C SER A 352 7.63 -11.65 27.85
N GLN A 353 7.06 -11.06 28.90
CA GLN A 353 6.73 -9.66 29.02
C GLN A 353 7.05 -9.18 30.43
N TRP A 354 7.60 -7.97 30.54
CA TRP A 354 7.90 -7.33 31.80
C TRP A 354 7.47 -5.86 31.77
N LEU A 355 6.59 -5.49 32.72
CA LEU A 355 6.14 -4.12 32.93
C LEU A 355 6.86 -3.50 34.14
N ILE A 356 7.36 -2.29 33.96
CA ILE A 356 7.89 -1.44 35.02
C ILE A 356 7.09 -0.13 35.01
N ASP A 357 6.45 0.22 36.12
CA ASP A 357 5.61 1.42 36.24
C ASP A 357 6.03 2.31 37.43
N PRO A 358 6.93 3.30 37.22
CA PRO A 358 7.30 4.31 38.20
C PRO A 358 6.74 5.72 37.89
N LEU A 359 6.85 6.68 38.82
CA LEU A 359 6.54 8.09 38.49
C LEU A 359 7.56 8.74 37.55
N SER A 360 8.83 8.36 37.67
CA SER A 360 9.92 8.78 36.78
C SER A 360 11.07 7.80 36.94
N ILE A 361 11.94 7.70 35.94
CA ILE A 361 13.04 6.73 36.00
C ILE A 361 14.33 7.25 35.36
N LEU A 362 15.44 6.98 36.06
CA LEU A 362 16.79 7.13 35.54
C LEU A 362 17.39 5.74 35.29
N ILE A 363 17.78 5.46 34.05
CA ILE A 363 18.47 4.22 33.69
C ILE A 363 19.98 4.50 33.78
N SER A 364 20.60 4.04 34.88
CA SER A 364 21.98 4.36 35.27
C SER A 364 22.57 3.24 36.13
N ASN A 365 23.81 2.85 35.85
CA ASN A 365 24.61 1.91 36.62
C ASN A 365 25.18 2.52 37.90
N VAL A 366 25.16 3.85 38.03
CA VAL A 366 25.53 4.55 39.26
C VAL A 366 24.26 4.94 40.00
N VAL A 367 24.14 4.44 41.25
CA VAL A 367 23.04 4.82 42.13
C VAL A 367 23.12 6.31 42.42
N ASN A 368 22.09 7.04 42.01
CA ASN A 368 21.93 8.44 42.34
C ASN A 368 20.96 8.54 43.52
N PRO A 369 21.39 9.00 44.71
CA PRO A 369 20.52 9.06 45.88
C PRO A 369 19.37 10.06 45.72
N ASP A 370 19.44 10.95 44.72
CA ASP A 370 18.43 11.96 44.44
C ASP A 370 17.36 11.46 43.44
N PHE A 371 17.51 10.25 42.87
CA PHE A 371 16.59 9.66 41.89
C PHE A 371 16.40 8.15 42.11
N THR A 372 15.23 7.65 41.77
CA THR A 372 15.05 6.21 41.55
C THR A 372 15.71 5.79 40.26
N ASN A 373 16.68 4.87 40.38
CA ASN A 373 17.40 4.36 39.23
C ASN A 373 17.27 2.85 39.09
N ILE A 374 17.13 2.40 37.85
CA ILE A 374 17.38 1.02 37.48
C ILE A 374 18.75 0.91 36.83
N SER A 375 19.47 -0.18 37.09
CA SER A 375 20.74 -0.46 36.42
C SER A 375 20.53 -0.75 34.94
N ALA A 376 21.21 0.01 34.08
CA ALA A 376 21.26 -0.25 32.65
C ALA A 376 21.77 -1.67 32.34
N ALA A 377 22.77 -2.15 33.09
CA ALA A 377 23.31 -3.51 32.96
C ALA A 377 22.29 -4.60 33.31
N ALA A 378 21.45 -4.39 34.34
CA ALA A 378 20.41 -5.35 34.72
C ALA A 378 19.25 -5.39 33.70
N LEU A 379 18.85 -4.22 33.19
CA LEU A 379 17.88 -4.10 32.11
C LEU A 379 18.38 -4.80 30.83
N ALA A 380 19.62 -4.51 30.42
CA ALA A 380 20.27 -5.15 29.29
C ALA A 380 20.38 -6.67 29.44
N ALA A 381 20.69 -7.17 30.64
CA ALA A 381 20.75 -8.61 30.92
C ALA A 381 19.37 -9.29 30.79
N SER A 382 18.30 -8.62 31.22
CA SER A 382 16.92 -9.12 31.13
C SER A 382 16.42 -9.15 29.68
N LEU A 383 16.71 -8.10 28.91
CA LEU A 383 16.47 -8.05 27.46
C LEU A 383 17.27 -9.14 26.72
N SER A 384 18.56 -9.31 27.05
CA SER A 384 19.42 -10.35 26.46
C SER A 384 18.96 -11.77 26.77
N ALA A 385 18.17 -11.95 27.84
CA ALA A 385 17.54 -13.22 28.20
C ALA A 385 16.23 -13.48 27.43
N GLY A 386 15.83 -12.60 26.50
CA GLY A 386 14.61 -12.73 25.69
C GLY A 386 13.37 -12.07 26.29
N THR A 387 13.53 -11.18 27.29
CA THR A 387 12.40 -10.53 27.96
C THR A 387 12.00 -9.24 27.25
N ASN A 388 10.82 -9.18 26.67
CA ASN A 388 10.26 -7.92 26.17
C ASN A 388 9.92 -7.02 27.37
N THR A 389 10.40 -5.78 27.35
CA THR A 389 10.31 -4.88 28.50
C THR A 389 9.60 -3.59 28.12
N THR A 390 8.57 -3.24 28.88
CA THR A 390 7.88 -1.95 28.78
C THR A 390 8.09 -1.17 30.07
N ILE A 391 8.58 0.05 29.96
CA ILE A 391 8.68 1.00 31.06
C ILE A 391 7.66 2.10 30.79
N ILE A 392 6.68 2.26 31.67
CA ILE A 392 5.63 3.28 31.53
C ILE A 392 5.76 4.21 32.73
N THR A 393 5.88 5.52 32.53
CA THR A 393 5.86 6.47 33.65
C THR A 393 4.50 7.14 33.80
N GLY A 394 4.11 7.41 35.04
CA GLY A 394 2.88 8.15 35.36
C GLY A 394 3.11 9.52 36.01
N ILE A 395 2.03 10.26 36.25
CA ILE A 395 2.02 11.47 37.10
C ILE A 395 1.06 11.28 38.28
N ASN A 396 1.45 11.77 39.46
CA ASN A 396 0.54 11.81 40.61
C ASN A 396 -0.39 13.03 40.52
N SER A 397 -1.58 12.84 39.91
CA SER A 397 -2.60 13.89 39.69
C SER A 397 -3.21 14.50 40.97
N THR A 398 -2.79 14.10 42.18
CA THR A 398 -3.38 14.60 43.44
C THR A 398 -2.78 15.91 43.96
N VAL A 399 -1.72 16.44 43.32
CA VAL A 399 -1.17 17.75 43.68
C VAL A 399 -1.90 18.86 42.90
N THR A 400 -2.92 19.45 43.52
CA THR A 400 -3.45 20.75 43.09
C THR A 400 -2.39 21.81 43.40
N GLY A 401 -1.48 21.99 42.46
CA GLY A 401 -0.30 22.84 42.61
C GLY A 401 0.97 22.29 41.98
N GLY A 402 0.89 21.52 40.89
CA GLY A 402 2.01 21.08 40.05
C GLY A 402 3.03 20.14 40.71
N PRO A 403 3.73 19.29 39.94
CA PRO A 403 4.95 18.66 40.43
C PRO A 403 5.98 19.75 40.79
N THR A 404 6.61 19.64 41.96
CA THR A 404 7.69 20.55 42.40
C THR A 404 9.07 20.15 41.85
N ASP A 405 9.11 19.12 41.01
CA ASP A 405 10.26 18.53 40.36
C ASP A 405 10.08 18.54 38.83
N ASP A 406 10.94 19.28 38.12
CA ASP A 406 10.93 19.38 36.66
C ASP A 406 11.19 18.03 35.93
N ASN A 407 11.39 16.94 36.69
CA ASN A 407 11.74 15.61 36.21
C ASN A 407 10.62 14.57 36.34
N ALA A 408 9.48 14.91 36.93
CA ALA A 408 8.35 13.98 37.04
C ALA A 408 7.87 13.51 35.66
N GLY A 409 7.53 12.24 35.53
CA GLY A 409 7.07 11.64 34.28
C GLY A 409 8.17 11.40 33.23
N ASN A 410 9.43 11.76 33.49
CA ASN A 410 10.51 11.56 32.52
C ASN A 410 11.11 10.14 32.56
N ILE A 411 11.59 9.69 31.41
CA ILE A 411 12.49 8.53 31.27
C ILE A 411 13.85 9.05 30.76
N VAL A 412 14.93 8.76 31.48
CA VAL A 412 16.29 9.17 31.08
C VAL A 412 17.22 7.96 30.99
N VAL A 413 17.78 7.70 29.81
CA VAL A 413 18.86 6.73 29.58
C VAL A 413 20.19 7.44 29.72
N PHE A 414 20.93 7.13 30.79
CA PHE A 414 22.17 7.83 31.14
C PHE A 414 23.42 6.97 31.01
N ASP A 415 23.28 5.65 31.10
CA ASP A 415 24.34 4.68 30.82
C ASP A 415 23.91 3.74 29.69
N GLU A 416 24.90 3.19 28.98
CA GLU A 416 24.70 2.31 27.82
C GLU A 416 23.81 1.09 28.15
N ILE A 417 22.87 0.81 27.25
CA ILE A 417 22.05 -0.41 27.24
C ILE A 417 22.55 -1.28 26.07
N ASN A 418 23.23 -2.38 26.38
CA ASN A 418 23.81 -3.27 25.37
C ASN A 418 23.14 -4.65 25.39
N VAL A 419 22.27 -4.90 24.41
CA VAL A 419 21.43 -6.09 24.30
C VAL A 419 22.11 -7.15 23.43
N ASN A 420 22.35 -8.33 24.00
CA ASN A 420 22.90 -9.49 23.30
C ASN A 420 21.91 -10.66 23.39
N SER A 421 20.79 -10.51 22.68
CA SER A 421 19.72 -11.51 22.65
C SER A 421 19.89 -12.49 21.49
N ALA A 422 19.49 -13.74 21.70
CA ALA A 422 19.43 -14.78 20.67
C ALA A 422 18.14 -14.71 19.82
N THR A 423 17.15 -13.94 20.25
CA THR A 423 15.85 -13.73 19.59
C THR A 423 15.51 -12.25 19.57
N ASP A 424 14.65 -11.82 18.65
CA ASP A 424 14.22 -10.43 18.63
C ASP A 424 13.52 -10.08 19.94
N VAL A 425 13.81 -8.89 20.47
CA VAL A 425 13.24 -8.38 21.72
C VAL A 425 12.81 -6.94 21.58
N THR A 426 11.83 -6.52 22.38
CA THR A 426 11.32 -5.16 22.38
C THR A 426 11.67 -4.44 23.68
N LEU A 427 12.19 -3.22 23.56
CA LEU A 427 12.27 -2.24 24.64
C LEU A 427 11.32 -1.08 24.30
N SER A 428 10.27 -0.92 25.11
CA SER A 428 9.30 0.16 24.96
C SER A 428 9.44 1.12 26.14
N LEU A 429 9.81 2.36 25.87
CA LEU A 429 9.92 3.44 26.84
C LEU A 429 8.76 4.40 26.61
N GLN A 430 7.81 4.43 27.55
CA GLN A 430 6.59 5.21 27.44
C GLN A 430 6.54 6.25 28.55
N ALA A 431 6.90 7.50 28.24
CA ALA A 431 6.99 8.56 29.23
C ALA A 431 5.72 9.40 29.28
N TYR A 432 5.23 9.71 30.47
CA TYR A 432 4.19 10.75 30.64
C TYR A 432 4.67 12.13 30.17
N ASN A 433 5.97 12.40 30.26
CA ASN A 433 6.57 13.67 29.88
C ASN A 433 7.68 13.45 28.84
N ASN A 434 8.97 13.60 29.19
CA ASN A 434 10.06 13.53 28.21
C ASN A 434 10.83 12.21 28.24
N ILE A 435 11.33 11.81 27.08
CA ILE A 435 12.31 10.72 26.95
C ILE A 435 13.65 11.33 26.52
N LEU A 436 14.70 11.02 27.26
CA LEU A 436 16.06 11.50 26.99
C LEU A 436 17.03 10.33 26.87
N VAL A 437 17.53 10.09 25.66
CA VAL A 437 18.56 9.07 25.40
C VAL A 437 19.93 9.74 25.35
N ALA A 438 20.63 9.78 26.49
CA ALA A 438 21.94 10.42 26.64
C ALA A 438 23.13 9.45 26.62
N ALA A 439 22.86 8.17 26.39
CA ALA A 439 23.86 7.12 26.22
C ALA A 439 23.36 6.07 25.21
N ASP A 440 24.29 5.29 24.68
CA ASP A 440 24.01 4.37 23.58
C ASP A 440 22.98 3.27 23.94
N ILE A 441 22.12 2.92 22.99
CA ILE A 441 21.24 1.74 23.07
C ILE A 441 21.60 0.84 21.88
N LYS A 442 22.24 -0.30 22.15
CA LYS A 442 22.85 -1.13 21.09
C LYS A 442 22.40 -2.58 21.20
N ALA A 443 22.04 -3.16 20.06
CA ALA A 443 21.89 -4.60 19.90
C ALA A 443 23.17 -5.18 19.27
N THR A 444 23.81 -6.11 19.98
CA THR A 444 25.07 -6.76 19.56
C THR A 444 24.93 -8.27 19.34
N GLY A 445 23.74 -8.79 19.64
CA GLY A 445 23.39 -10.21 19.46
C GLY A 445 23.15 -10.57 18.00
N PRO A 446 22.85 -11.84 17.71
CA PRO A 446 22.45 -12.28 16.37
C PRO A 446 21.03 -11.85 15.95
N ALA A 447 20.23 -11.30 16.87
CA ALA A 447 18.85 -10.87 16.64
C ALA A 447 18.67 -9.36 16.89
N GLY A 448 17.58 -8.79 16.37
CA GLY A 448 17.30 -7.36 16.42
C GLY A 448 16.66 -6.89 17.72
N LEU A 449 16.81 -5.60 18.01
CA LEU A 449 16.11 -4.88 19.08
C LEU A 449 15.03 -3.98 18.49
N ASN A 450 13.77 -4.24 18.77
CA ASN A 450 12.71 -3.29 18.49
C ASN A 450 12.71 -2.23 19.59
N LEU A 451 12.89 -0.96 19.22
CA LEU A 451 12.94 0.15 20.17
C LEU A 451 11.77 1.10 19.92
N GLU A 452 10.94 1.29 20.95
CA GLU A 452 9.83 2.23 20.95
C GLU A 452 10.08 3.33 21.99
N LEU A 453 10.07 4.59 21.55
CA LEU A 453 10.17 5.77 22.41
C LEU A 453 8.87 6.57 22.29
N ILE A 454 7.99 6.45 23.27
CA ILE A 454 6.61 6.94 23.21
C ILE A 454 6.38 8.03 24.27
N GLY A 455 6.21 9.28 23.85
CA GLY A 455 5.59 10.32 24.67
C GLY A 455 4.08 10.07 24.78
N GLN A 456 3.56 9.94 26.00
CA GLN A 456 2.15 9.67 26.27
C GLN A 456 1.40 10.95 26.68
N ALA A 457 0.56 11.46 25.77
CA ALA A 457 -0.34 12.56 26.08
C ALA A 457 -1.55 12.07 26.90
N PHE A 458 -1.50 12.17 28.23
CA PHE A 458 -2.69 12.01 29.09
C PHE A 458 -3.10 13.33 29.74
N GLY A 459 -4.00 14.05 29.06
CA GLY A 459 -4.83 15.10 29.64
C GLY A 459 -4.31 16.54 29.52
N PRO A 460 -5.10 17.54 29.96
CA PRO A 460 -4.89 18.98 29.71
C PRO A 460 -3.74 19.63 30.49
N LEU A 461 -2.87 18.83 31.13
CA LEU A 461 -1.76 19.27 31.99
C LEU A 461 -0.38 18.86 31.47
N ALA A 462 -0.30 18.09 30.38
CA ALA A 462 0.98 17.72 29.76
C ALA A 462 1.60 18.95 29.08
N GLY A 463 2.88 19.22 29.35
CA GLY A 463 3.68 20.14 28.52
C GLY A 463 3.98 19.52 27.15
N GLU A 464 4.72 20.24 26.31
CA GLU A 464 5.29 19.69 25.07
C GLU A 464 6.14 18.46 25.39
N GLN A 465 5.74 17.29 24.89
CA GLN A 465 6.47 16.04 25.06
C GLN A 465 7.62 15.96 24.06
N ILE A 466 8.83 15.78 24.58
CA ILE A 466 10.04 15.71 23.78
C ILE A 466 10.64 14.31 23.88
N VAL A 467 10.90 13.71 22.71
CA VAL A 467 11.81 12.57 22.59
C VAL A 467 13.13 13.11 22.04
N ALA A 468 14.18 13.07 22.87
CA ALA A 468 15.50 13.58 22.52
C ALA A 468 16.54 12.45 22.49
N VAL A 469 17.15 12.21 21.33
CA VAL A 469 18.21 11.23 21.12
C VAL A 469 19.56 11.94 20.98
N GLY A 470 20.40 11.77 22.00
CA GLY A 470 21.73 12.40 22.10
C GLY A 470 22.90 11.44 21.93
N SER A 471 22.65 10.17 21.63
CA SER A 471 23.66 9.11 21.56
C SER A 471 23.23 8.02 20.56
N ASP A 472 24.09 7.04 20.31
CA ASP A 472 23.86 6.09 19.22
C ASP A 472 22.80 5.06 19.60
N ILE A 473 21.84 4.86 18.70
CA ILE A 473 20.89 3.76 18.72
C ILE A 473 21.26 2.81 17.58
N ASP A 474 21.51 1.54 17.90
CA ASP A 474 21.76 0.47 16.93
C ASP A 474 20.81 -0.68 17.24
N THR A 475 19.84 -0.92 16.35
CA THR A 475 18.85 -1.99 16.54
C THR A 475 19.28 -3.32 15.94
N ASN A 476 20.41 -3.37 15.20
CA ASN A 476 20.94 -4.56 14.53
C ASN A 476 19.85 -5.44 13.90
N GLY A 477 19.04 -4.86 13.03
CA GLY A 477 17.99 -5.59 12.36
C GLY A 477 16.58 -5.41 12.95
N GLY A 478 16.40 -4.69 14.06
CA GLY A 478 15.07 -4.34 14.60
C GLY A 478 14.53 -3.00 14.07
N TYR A 479 13.27 -2.68 14.35
CA TYR A 479 12.70 -1.38 13.98
C TYR A 479 12.90 -0.31 15.07
N PHE A 480 12.79 0.95 14.68
CA PHE A 480 12.76 2.10 15.58
C PHE A 480 11.46 2.87 15.42
N LEU A 481 10.76 3.16 16.52
CA LEU A 481 9.56 4.00 16.55
C LEU A 481 9.75 5.10 17.60
N ALA A 482 9.60 6.35 17.19
CA ALA A 482 9.49 7.48 18.10
C ALA A 482 8.15 8.21 17.91
N THR A 483 7.44 8.51 19.01
CA THR A 483 6.21 9.30 18.99
C THR A 483 6.28 10.41 20.03
N ALA A 484 6.11 11.68 19.64
CA ALA A 484 6.21 12.83 20.55
C ALA A 484 5.55 14.07 19.95
N ASP A 485 5.39 15.15 20.73
CA ASP A 485 5.05 16.45 20.13
C ASP A 485 6.25 16.96 19.31
N ARG A 486 7.46 16.79 19.84
CA ARG A 486 8.71 17.12 19.14
C ARG A 486 9.75 16.02 19.27
N PHE A 487 10.41 15.73 18.16
CA PHE A 487 11.54 14.79 18.10
C PHE A 487 12.85 15.53 17.81
N ILE A 488 13.87 15.30 18.65
CA ILE A 488 15.16 15.99 18.56
C ILE A 488 16.29 14.96 18.51
N MET A 489 17.24 15.12 17.59
CA MET A 489 18.45 14.31 17.49
C MET A 489 19.71 15.18 17.46
N GLY A 490 20.73 14.80 18.24
CA GLY A 490 22.08 15.41 18.22
C GLY A 490 22.22 16.76 18.94
N ASP A 491 21.21 17.62 18.91
CA ASP A 491 21.35 19.02 19.36
C ASP A 491 21.45 19.21 20.88
N VAL A 492 20.92 18.28 21.67
CA VAL A 492 20.90 18.40 23.14
C VAL A 492 22.26 18.07 23.79
N PHE A 493 23.12 17.28 23.13
CA PHE A 493 24.41 16.80 23.70
C PHE A 493 25.64 16.88 22.78
N GLY A 494 25.46 17.20 21.49
CA GLY A 494 26.52 17.42 20.51
C GLY A 494 26.28 16.68 19.19
N ALA A 495 26.65 17.30 18.07
CA ALA A 495 26.52 16.71 16.73
C ALA A 495 27.21 15.34 16.63
N GLY A 496 26.50 14.33 16.10
CA GLY A 496 27.06 13.03 15.75
C GLY A 496 26.35 11.77 16.27
N SER A 497 25.17 11.86 16.90
CA SER A 497 24.37 10.67 17.25
C SER A 497 23.83 9.98 15.98
N SER A 498 23.78 8.66 15.96
CA SER A 498 23.12 7.90 14.88
C SER A 498 21.96 7.03 15.36
N ILE A 499 20.91 6.89 14.55
CA ILE A 499 19.94 5.80 14.65
C ILE A 499 20.20 4.86 13.48
N ASP A 500 20.68 3.66 13.76
CA ASP A 500 20.96 2.62 12.78
C ASP A 500 19.97 1.47 12.95
N THR A 501 19.15 1.23 11.93
CA THR A 501 18.21 0.10 11.86
C THR A 501 18.61 -0.96 10.83
N THR A 502 19.84 -0.91 10.34
CA THR A 502 20.33 -1.85 9.33
C THR A 502 20.54 -3.25 9.92
N GLY A 503 20.54 -4.27 9.06
CA GLY A 503 20.76 -5.67 9.45
C GLY A 503 19.73 -6.65 8.87
N ALA A 504 18.55 -6.16 8.49
CA ALA A 504 17.52 -6.92 7.76
C ALA A 504 16.81 -6.04 6.71
N ILE A 505 16.18 -6.69 5.73
CA ILE A 505 15.61 -6.06 4.52
C ILE A 505 14.27 -5.32 4.73
N ASP A 506 13.60 -5.52 5.87
CA ASP A 506 12.24 -5.02 6.13
C ASP A 506 12.16 -4.03 7.31
N ASN A 507 13.30 -3.50 7.77
CA ASN A 507 13.32 -2.64 8.95
C ASN A 507 12.89 -1.23 8.63
N VAL A 508 12.24 -0.58 9.59
CA VAL A 508 11.76 0.78 9.40
C VAL A 508 12.19 1.65 10.58
N ALA A 509 12.66 2.85 10.29
CA ALA A 509 12.73 3.93 11.26
C ALA A 509 11.51 4.84 11.07
N VAL A 510 10.64 4.91 12.07
CA VAL A 510 9.41 5.72 12.05
C VAL A 510 9.48 6.81 13.11
N VAL A 511 9.27 8.05 12.70
CA VAL A 511 9.15 9.20 13.60
C VAL A 511 7.79 9.85 13.40
N ILE A 512 7.00 9.88 14.47
CA ILE A 512 5.67 10.49 14.54
C ILE A 512 5.76 11.71 15.45
N ALA A 513 5.87 12.90 14.88
CA ALA A 513 5.97 14.14 15.65
C ALA A 513 5.41 15.34 14.91
N ASP A 514 5.03 16.37 15.65
CA ASP A 514 4.54 17.63 15.08
C ASP A 514 5.67 18.58 14.68
N ASP A 515 6.89 18.32 15.17
CA ASP A 515 8.14 19.00 14.79
C ASP A 515 9.34 18.04 14.84
N TYR A 516 10.30 18.23 13.94
CA TYR A 516 11.54 17.43 13.84
C TYR A 516 12.76 18.34 13.87
N ASP A 517 13.81 17.88 14.55
CA ASP A 517 15.09 18.57 14.64
C ASP A 517 16.21 17.54 14.56
N ILE A 518 16.78 17.34 13.36
CA ILE A 518 17.65 16.19 13.05
C ILE A 518 19.09 16.65 12.74
N ALA A 519 19.89 16.78 13.79
CA ALA A 519 21.33 17.05 13.65
C ALA A 519 22.21 15.77 13.63
N GLY A 520 21.61 14.59 13.77
CA GLY A 520 22.27 13.28 13.76
C GLY A 520 21.80 12.40 12.58
N THR A 521 22.49 11.29 12.30
CA THR A 521 22.20 10.44 11.14
C THR A 521 21.11 9.42 11.43
N ILE A 522 20.17 9.21 10.50
CA ILE A 522 19.22 8.08 10.51
C ILE A 522 19.55 7.17 9.35
N ASN A 523 19.93 5.93 9.65
CA ASN A 523 20.38 4.94 8.68
C ASN A 523 19.48 3.70 8.70
N ALA A 524 18.68 3.52 7.65
CA ALA A 524 17.90 2.31 7.39
C ALA A 524 18.46 1.48 6.23
N GLY A 525 19.57 1.88 5.63
CA GLY A 525 20.19 1.20 4.49
C GLY A 525 19.23 1.09 3.30
N THR A 526 18.91 -0.13 2.88
CA THR A 526 17.96 -0.36 1.76
C THR A 526 16.49 -0.31 2.16
N SER A 527 16.19 -0.07 3.44
CA SER A 527 14.83 -0.13 3.98
C SER A 527 14.23 1.28 4.15
N ALA A 528 13.05 1.40 4.73
CA ALA A 528 12.30 2.67 4.74
C ALA A 528 12.60 3.53 5.97
N VAL A 529 12.63 4.85 5.77
CA VAL A 529 12.51 5.86 6.84
C VAL A 529 11.21 6.61 6.63
N LYS A 530 10.41 6.76 7.69
CA LYS A 530 9.10 7.43 7.63
C LYS A 530 9.00 8.57 8.64
N PHE A 531 8.54 9.73 8.15
CA PHE A 531 8.15 10.87 8.96
C PHE A 531 6.67 11.17 8.76
N THR A 532 5.93 11.29 9.85
CA THR A 532 4.50 11.68 9.85
C THR A 532 4.17 12.52 11.07
N ARG A 533 3.06 13.24 11.00
CA ARG A 533 2.56 14.04 12.12
C ARG A 533 1.84 13.21 13.17
N LEU A 534 1.85 13.72 14.41
CA LEU A 534 1.06 13.17 15.51
C LEU A 534 -0.37 13.73 15.47
N THR A 535 -0.53 14.97 15.03
CA THR A 535 -1.82 15.67 14.89
C THR A 535 -2.01 16.27 13.50
N ASP A 536 -3.27 16.41 13.06
CA ASP A 536 -3.62 16.95 11.75
C ASP A 536 -2.91 18.28 11.46
N GLY A 537 -2.25 18.39 10.30
CA GLY A 537 -1.58 19.61 9.88
C GLY A 537 -0.69 19.46 8.65
N ALA A 538 -0.03 20.54 8.26
CA ALA A 538 0.88 20.55 7.12
C ALA A 538 2.26 19.98 7.46
N MET A 539 2.93 19.43 6.47
CA MET A 539 4.34 19.08 6.47
C MET A 539 5.11 19.86 5.41
N SER A 540 6.41 20.05 5.63
CA SER A 540 7.29 20.74 4.70
C SER A 540 8.66 20.08 4.53
N LEU A 541 9.21 20.17 3.32
CA LEU A 541 10.52 19.66 2.92
C LEU A 541 11.35 20.78 2.27
N GLY A 542 12.61 20.92 2.70
CA GLY A 542 13.55 21.91 2.19
C GLY A 542 13.42 23.27 2.90
N ASP A 543 13.08 24.34 2.19
CA ASP A 543 13.22 25.72 2.70
C ASP A 543 11.98 26.27 3.41
N PHE A 544 10.86 25.55 3.33
CA PHE A 544 9.57 25.96 3.87
C PHE A 544 9.52 25.78 5.38
N VAL A 545 9.23 26.83 6.16
CA VAL A 545 9.18 26.76 7.63
C VAL A 545 7.75 26.79 8.18
N SER A 546 6.90 25.86 7.73
CA SER A 546 5.50 25.75 8.18
C SER A 546 5.11 24.31 8.50
N GLY A 547 4.33 24.13 9.56
CA GLY A 547 3.96 22.79 10.06
C GLY A 547 5.17 22.00 10.55
N ALA A 548 5.11 20.67 10.47
CA ALA A 548 6.28 19.84 10.73
C ALA A 548 7.26 19.98 9.56
N HIS A 549 8.53 20.23 9.84
CA HIS A 549 9.50 20.63 8.82
C HIS A 549 10.73 19.73 8.81
N LEU A 550 11.19 19.35 7.62
CA LEU A 550 12.52 18.78 7.38
C LEU A 550 13.29 19.68 6.44
N THR A 551 14.35 20.31 6.93
CA THR A 551 15.27 21.13 6.15
C THR A 551 16.12 20.27 5.19
N GLN A 552 16.72 20.92 4.19
CA GLN A 552 17.71 20.27 3.33
C GLN A 552 18.89 19.69 4.13
N ALA A 553 19.32 20.34 5.21
CA ALA A 553 20.44 19.86 6.04
C ALA A 553 20.08 18.60 6.84
N GLU A 554 18.83 18.46 7.24
CA GLU A 554 18.29 17.28 7.94
C GLU A 554 18.07 16.12 6.97
N LEU A 555 17.59 16.40 5.75
CA LEU A 555 17.48 15.39 4.69
C LEU A 555 18.84 14.75 4.36
N GLU A 556 19.92 15.53 4.40
CA GLU A 556 21.29 15.04 4.21
C GLU A 556 21.76 14.08 5.31
N GLN A 557 21.08 14.06 6.46
CA GLN A 557 21.35 13.11 7.53
C GLN A 557 20.59 11.78 7.40
N ILE A 558 19.81 11.58 6.33
CA ILE A 558 19.02 10.38 6.13
C ILE A 558 19.68 9.47 5.09
N ASP A 559 19.90 8.21 5.47
CA ASP A 559 20.29 7.09 4.62
C ASP A 559 19.15 6.07 4.59
N ALA A 560 18.51 5.91 3.43
CA ALA A 560 17.29 5.13 3.28
C ALA A 560 17.12 4.55 1.87
N GLY A 561 16.51 3.39 1.76
CA GLY A 561 16.07 2.84 0.48
C GLY A 561 14.81 3.54 -0.02
N THR A 562 13.94 3.98 0.88
CA THR A 562 12.77 4.78 0.57
C THR A 562 12.55 5.78 1.70
N LEU A 563 12.35 7.05 1.35
CA LEU A 563 11.95 8.07 2.32
C LEU A 563 10.47 8.35 2.16
N ILE A 564 9.68 8.12 3.21
CA ILE A 564 8.24 8.35 3.22
C ILE A 564 7.97 9.58 4.07
N ILE A 565 7.32 10.57 3.47
CA ILE A 565 6.90 11.81 4.11
C ILE A 565 5.37 11.87 4.01
N GLY A 566 4.72 11.93 5.17
CA GLY A 566 3.27 12.04 5.24
C GLY A 566 2.55 10.81 5.79
N GLY A 567 1.22 10.87 5.84
CA GLY A 567 0.37 9.86 6.44
C GLY A 567 -1.00 10.37 6.86
N GLU A 568 -1.64 9.68 7.81
CA GLU A 568 -3.03 9.89 8.24
C GLU A 568 -3.35 11.29 8.75
N HIS A 569 -2.37 12.02 9.28
CA HIS A 569 -2.55 13.34 9.91
C HIS A 569 -1.93 14.49 9.10
N VAL A 570 -1.68 14.27 7.80
CA VAL A 570 -0.91 15.21 6.98
C VAL A 570 -1.77 15.80 5.90
N ASN A 571 -2.32 16.98 6.19
CA ASN A 571 -3.31 17.61 5.33
C ASN A 571 -2.70 18.45 4.22
N GLN A 572 -1.38 18.59 4.15
CA GLN A 572 -0.70 19.30 3.08
C GLN A 572 0.78 18.97 3.11
N ILE A 573 1.45 18.86 1.96
CA ILE A 573 2.90 18.74 1.86
C ILE A 573 3.46 19.86 0.98
N ASN A 574 4.35 20.69 1.54
CA ASN A 574 5.02 21.76 0.82
C ASN A 574 6.50 21.40 0.57
N VAL A 575 6.93 21.41 -0.69
CA VAL A 575 8.28 21.00 -1.11
C VAL A 575 8.99 22.19 -1.78
N GLY A 576 10.17 22.57 -1.30
CA GLY A 576 10.90 23.70 -1.86
C GLY A 576 12.42 23.55 -1.76
N ASN A 577 13.10 23.63 -2.90
CA ASN A 577 14.56 23.58 -3.04
C ASN A 577 15.21 22.30 -2.45
N VAL A 578 14.54 21.16 -2.59
CA VAL A 578 15.04 19.86 -2.12
C VAL A 578 16.06 19.28 -3.09
N ASN A 579 17.14 18.70 -2.58
CA ASN A 579 18.07 17.93 -3.39
C ASN A 579 18.48 16.64 -2.68
N THR A 580 17.98 15.49 -3.14
CA THR A 580 18.28 14.20 -2.52
C THR A 580 19.59 13.58 -3.00
N THR A 581 20.33 14.20 -3.93
CA THR A 581 21.65 13.69 -4.35
C THR A 581 22.73 13.91 -3.30
N THR A 582 22.54 14.88 -2.42
CA THR A 582 23.41 15.13 -1.28
C THR A 582 23.05 14.27 -0.07
N ALA A 583 21.86 13.68 -0.07
CA ALA A 583 21.41 12.66 0.87
C ALA A 583 21.73 11.24 0.36
N THR A 584 21.66 10.23 1.23
CA THR A 584 21.91 8.82 0.85
C THR A 584 20.58 8.08 0.67
N ILE A 585 19.64 8.67 -0.06
CA ILE A 585 18.33 8.05 -0.31
C ILE A 585 18.42 7.25 -1.61
N SER A 586 18.65 5.93 -1.54
CA SER A 586 18.97 5.13 -2.73
C SER A 586 17.76 4.81 -3.65
N GLY A 587 16.53 4.98 -3.16
CA GLY A 587 15.31 4.75 -3.94
C GLY A 587 14.37 5.96 -3.94
N ALA A 588 13.06 5.72 -3.87
CA ALA A 588 12.06 6.76 -4.05
C ALA A 588 11.85 7.62 -2.79
N VAL A 589 11.57 8.90 -3.00
CA VAL A 589 10.86 9.73 -2.01
C VAL A 589 9.37 9.60 -2.29
N SER A 590 8.61 9.19 -1.28
CA SER A 590 7.14 9.08 -1.34
C SER A 590 6.50 10.17 -0.50
N LEU A 591 5.70 11.02 -1.11
CA LEU A 591 4.92 12.07 -0.47
C LEU A 591 3.46 11.62 -0.41
N THR A 592 2.85 11.57 0.78
CA THR A 592 1.48 11.04 0.94
C THR A 592 0.65 11.90 1.90
N THR A 593 -0.42 12.53 1.40
CA THR A 593 -1.36 13.31 2.24
C THR A 593 -2.46 12.44 2.87
N SER A 594 -3.21 13.02 3.80
CA SER A 594 -4.18 12.34 4.66
C SER A 594 -5.45 11.93 3.92
N VAL A 595 -6.17 10.93 4.43
CA VAL A 595 -7.48 10.51 3.90
C VAL A 595 -8.61 11.36 4.53
N SER A 596 -8.32 12.57 4.98
CA SER A 596 -9.34 13.47 5.50
C SER A 596 -10.29 13.87 4.36
N LEU A 597 -11.56 14.13 4.68
CA LEU A 597 -12.57 14.53 3.70
C LEU A 597 -12.53 16.04 3.44
N GLY A 598 -11.35 16.67 3.46
CA GLY A 598 -11.17 18.11 3.35
C GLY A 598 -10.50 18.52 2.04
N ASP A 599 -10.97 19.61 1.43
CA ASP A 599 -10.50 20.18 0.15
C ASP A 599 -9.11 20.88 0.24
N ASP A 600 -8.20 20.42 1.11
CA ASP A 600 -6.89 21.07 1.32
C ASP A 600 -5.70 20.07 1.27
N ASP A 601 -5.95 18.78 0.96
CA ASP A 601 -5.00 17.64 1.04
C ASP A 601 -3.88 17.64 -0.04
N ASP A 602 -3.33 18.82 -0.35
CA ASP A 602 -2.46 19.10 -1.50
C ASP A 602 -0.99 18.71 -1.32
N VAL A 603 -0.32 18.51 -2.45
CA VAL A 603 1.15 18.50 -2.53
C VAL A 603 1.64 19.63 -3.43
N ASN A 604 2.36 20.59 -2.84
CA ASN A 604 2.84 21.81 -3.49
C ASN A 604 4.35 21.78 -3.73
N PHE A 605 4.79 22.03 -4.96
CA PHE A 605 6.20 22.17 -5.34
C PHE A 605 6.55 23.62 -5.65
N THR A 606 7.67 24.10 -5.12
CA THR A 606 8.28 25.40 -5.47
C THR A 606 9.79 25.27 -5.64
N GLY A 607 10.43 26.26 -6.28
CA GLY A 607 11.89 26.25 -6.45
C GLY A 607 12.37 25.04 -7.26
N THR A 608 13.62 24.62 -7.04
CA THR A 608 14.22 23.50 -7.79
C THR A 608 14.37 22.26 -6.92
N ASN A 609 13.66 21.19 -7.26
CA ASN A 609 13.63 19.95 -6.50
C ASN A 609 14.23 18.80 -7.32
N VAL A 610 15.20 18.09 -6.75
CA VAL A 610 15.89 16.98 -7.39
C VAL A 610 15.76 15.74 -6.52
N PHE A 611 15.22 14.67 -7.11
CA PHE A 611 14.97 13.39 -6.47
C PHE A 611 15.70 12.26 -7.22
N ASN A 612 15.98 11.16 -6.53
CA ASN A 612 16.45 9.94 -7.23
C ASN A 612 15.30 9.27 -7.99
N ALA A 613 14.17 9.08 -7.31
CA ALA A 613 12.86 8.75 -7.85
C ALA A 613 11.79 9.42 -6.98
N LEU A 614 10.61 9.69 -7.55
CA LEU A 614 9.54 10.42 -6.84
C LEU A 614 8.19 9.73 -7.02
N GLN A 615 7.48 9.58 -5.91
CA GLN A 615 6.08 9.21 -5.89
C GLN A 615 5.29 10.22 -5.07
N VAL A 616 4.23 10.75 -5.66
CA VAL A 616 3.31 11.69 -5.01
C VAL A 616 1.93 11.07 -4.98
N ASN A 617 1.40 10.84 -3.77
CA ASN A 617 0.05 10.38 -3.52
C ASN A 617 -0.70 11.51 -2.81
N SER A 618 -1.25 12.43 -3.60
CA SER A 618 -2.10 13.50 -3.08
C SER A 618 -3.54 13.01 -3.01
N ASN A 619 -4.24 13.33 -1.92
CA ASN A 619 -5.68 13.16 -1.82
C ASN A 619 -6.44 14.42 -2.23
N ASP A 620 -5.76 15.42 -2.78
CA ASP A 620 -6.39 16.53 -3.50
C ASP A 620 -5.48 16.95 -4.66
N ASP A 621 -5.09 18.22 -4.78
CA ASP A 621 -4.31 18.70 -5.90
C ASP A 621 -2.81 18.37 -5.77
N ILE A 622 -2.14 18.30 -6.91
CA ILE A 622 -0.68 18.34 -7.03
C ILE A 622 -0.35 19.62 -7.79
N VAL A 623 0.30 20.56 -7.13
CA VAL A 623 0.50 21.91 -7.67
C VAL A 623 1.99 22.25 -7.77
N PHE A 624 2.43 22.63 -8.96
CA PHE A 624 3.74 23.23 -9.18
C PHE A 624 3.56 24.74 -9.27
N ALA A 625 4.12 25.50 -8.33
CA ALA A 625 4.11 26.95 -8.44
C ALA A 625 4.89 27.43 -9.68
N ASP A 626 4.73 28.70 -10.05
CA ASP A 626 5.44 29.30 -11.19
C ASP A 626 6.96 29.09 -11.09
N ASN A 627 7.55 28.57 -12.17
CA ASN A 627 8.97 28.24 -12.33
C ASN A 627 9.47 27.17 -11.34
N ALA A 628 8.57 26.39 -10.73
CA ALA A 628 8.96 25.23 -9.95
C ALA A 628 9.49 24.13 -10.87
N SER A 629 10.58 23.47 -10.48
CA SER A 629 11.13 22.35 -11.22
C SER A 629 11.22 21.10 -10.33
N VAL A 630 10.87 19.95 -10.91
CA VAL A 630 11.09 18.62 -10.33
C VAL A 630 11.91 17.82 -11.33
N GLU A 631 13.03 17.27 -10.87
CA GLU A 631 13.91 16.42 -11.65
C GLU A 631 14.06 15.06 -10.96
N THR A 632 13.89 13.95 -11.68
CA THR A 632 14.31 12.62 -11.21
C THR A 632 15.54 12.13 -11.97
N LEU A 633 16.44 11.41 -11.27
CA LEU A 633 17.76 11.05 -11.82
C LEU A 633 17.90 9.58 -12.23
N ILE A 634 17.32 8.65 -11.48
CA ILE A 634 17.55 7.21 -11.67
C ILE A 634 16.26 6.37 -11.71
N GLY A 635 15.12 6.94 -11.33
CA GLY A 635 13.84 6.26 -11.39
C GLY A 635 12.70 7.18 -11.78
N ASP A 636 11.53 6.58 -11.92
CA ASP A 636 10.33 7.22 -12.45
C ASP A 636 9.84 8.37 -11.55
N ALA A 637 9.06 9.27 -12.15
CA ALA A 637 8.25 10.26 -11.45
C ALA A 637 6.77 9.90 -11.60
N THR A 638 6.10 9.66 -10.49
CA THR A 638 4.69 9.23 -10.46
C THR A 638 3.87 10.18 -9.61
N PHE A 639 2.73 10.63 -10.15
CA PHE A 639 1.86 11.64 -9.55
C PHE A 639 0.42 11.14 -9.58
N PHE A 640 -0.16 10.94 -8.40
CA PHE A 640 -1.55 10.54 -8.22
C PHE A 640 -2.28 11.65 -7.47
N GLY A 641 -3.08 12.44 -8.20
CA GLY A 641 -4.09 13.33 -7.62
C GLY A 641 -5.36 12.54 -7.35
N ASP A 642 -5.98 12.76 -6.18
CA ASP A 642 -7.11 11.96 -5.66
C ASP A 642 -6.79 10.46 -5.50
N SER A 643 -5.78 10.14 -4.68
CA SER A 643 -5.33 8.76 -4.46
C SER A 643 -6.33 7.91 -3.65
N ASN A 644 -7.26 8.54 -2.93
CA ASN A 644 -8.30 7.88 -2.15
C ASN A 644 -9.65 7.75 -2.90
N ASN A 645 -9.75 8.32 -4.10
CA ASN A 645 -10.96 8.34 -4.92
C ASN A 645 -12.17 8.93 -4.17
N ALA A 646 -11.93 10.00 -3.40
CA ALA A 646 -12.89 10.66 -2.52
C ALA A 646 -13.06 12.17 -2.77
N THR A 647 -12.16 12.80 -3.53
CA THR A 647 -12.09 14.26 -3.77
C THR A 647 -11.81 14.58 -5.26
N VAL A 648 -11.60 15.86 -5.59
CA VAL A 648 -11.30 16.34 -6.96
C VAL A 648 -9.83 16.75 -7.04
N GLY A 649 -8.93 15.79 -7.20
CA GLY A 649 -7.49 16.06 -7.27
C GLY A 649 -6.96 16.28 -8.69
N ASN A 650 -6.46 17.48 -8.98
CA ASN A 650 -5.87 17.87 -10.26
C ASN A 650 -4.35 17.82 -10.24
N PHE A 651 -3.73 17.80 -11.42
CA PHE A 651 -2.31 18.04 -11.62
C PHE A 651 -2.12 19.40 -12.29
N GLU A 652 -1.57 20.36 -11.57
CA GLU A 652 -1.43 21.74 -12.02
C GLU A 652 0.03 22.16 -12.13
N MET A 653 0.44 22.63 -13.32
CA MET A 653 1.74 23.24 -13.55
C MET A 653 1.62 24.74 -13.76
N GLY A 654 2.25 25.51 -12.89
CA GLY A 654 2.40 26.96 -13.02
C GLY A 654 3.21 27.39 -14.24
N GLN A 655 3.31 28.71 -14.44
CA GLN A 655 4.05 29.27 -15.56
C GLN A 655 5.54 28.92 -15.47
N GLY A 656 6.11 28.39 -16.55
CA GLY A 656 7.54 28.07 -16.65
C GLY A 656 7.97 26.86 -15.81
N SER A 657 7.02 26.12 -15.24
CA SER A 657 7.32 24.97 -14.38
C SER A 657 7.80 23.78 -15.20
N ARG A 658 8.69 22.95 -14.63
CA ARG A 658 9.31 21.83 -15.34
C ARG A 658 9.26 20.54 -14.53
N LEU A 659 8.86 19.46 -15.17
CA LEU A 659 9.05 18.09 -14.70
C LEU A 659 9.99 17.39 -15.69
N ASP A 660 11.07 16.81 -15.18
CA ASP A 660 12.08 16.12 -15.99
C ASP A 660 12.50 14.82 -15.29
N THR A 661 12.72 13.74 -16.02
CA THR A 661 13.09 12.44 -15.46
C THR A 661 14.37 11.86 -16.02
N ASN A 662 15.15 12.63 -16.81
CA ASN A 662 16.42 12.19 -17.38
C ASN A 662 16.36 10.81 -18.07
N GLY A 663 15.23 10.51 -18.73
CA GLY A 663 14.98 9.27 -19.46
C GLY A 663 14.24 8.15 -18.70
N ASN A 664 13.80 8.40 -17.47
CA ASN A 664 12.88 7.52 -16.74
C ASN A 664 11.41 7.86 -17.05
N ASN A 665 10.44 7.02 -16.68
CA ASN A 665 9.06 7.28 -17.05
C ASN A 665 8.43 8.41 -16.21
N VAL A 666 7.46 9.11 -16.81
CA VAL A 666 6.53 10.00 -16.12
C VAL A 666 5.15 9.36 -16.14
N VAL A 667 4.50 9.27 -14.99
CA VAL A 667 3.09 8.87 -14.88
C VAL A 667 2.34 9.93 -14.11
N VAL A 668 1.29 10.48 -14.72
CA VAL A 668 0.36 11.41 -14.10
C VAL A 668 -1.04 10.79 -14.16
N SER A 669 -1.70 10.69 -13.02
CA SER A 669 -3.08 10.27 -12.90
C SER A 669 -3.82 11.22 -11.97
N ALA A 670 -4.77 11.98 -12.51
CA ALA A 670 -5.50 13.03 -11.80
C ALA A 670 -6.88 13.22 -12.44
N LEU A 671 -7.75 14.06 -11.87
CA LEU A 671 -8.98 14.47 -12.56
C LEU A 671 -8.63 15.27 -13.83
N ASN A 672 -7.94 16.40 -13.66
CA ASN A 672 -7.44 17.24 -14.75
C ASN A 672 -5.92 17.31 -14.76
N THR A 673 -5.33 17.52 -15.94
CA THR A 673 -3.92 17.87 -16.11
C THR A 673 -3.82 19.24 -16.79
N ASN A 674 -3.40 20.25 -16.04
CA ASN A 674 -3.35 21.65 -16.47
C ASN A 674 -1.91 22.14 -16.55
N MET A 675 -1.39 22.32 -17.77
CA MET A 675 -0.04 22.81 -18.02
C MET A 675 -0.04 24.30 -18.36
N GLY A 676 0.52 25.11 -17.47
CA GLY A 676 0.64 26.56 -17.59
C GLY A 676 1.60 27.01 -18.69
N VAL A 677 1.66 28.33 -18.91
CA VAL A 677 2.45 28.94 -20.00
C VAL A 677 3.93 28.57 -19.87
N ASN A 678 4.56 28.13 -20.96
CA ASN A 678 5.96 27.66 -21.01
C ASN A 678 6.31 26.54 -20.02
N SER A 679 5.33 25.77 -19.53
CA SER A 679 5.61 24.62 -18.67
C SER A 679 6.10 23.42 -19.48
N THR A 680 6.78 22.46 -18.86
CA THR A 680 7.31 21.30 -19.60
C THR A 680 7.25 20.02 -18.79
N ILE A 681 6.77 18.94 -19.38
CA ILE A 681 6.98 17.57 -18.92
C ILE A 681 7.95 16.90 -19.90
N ALA A 682 9.11 16.47 -19.42
CA ALA A 682 10.16 15.89 -20.24
C ALA A 682 10.63 14.53 -19.71
N SER A 683 10.93 13.62 -20.63
CA SER A 683 11.56 12.33 -20.33
C SER A 683 12.45 11.92 -21.50
N GLU A 684 13.77 12.12 -21.41
CA GLU A 684 14.71 11.82 -22.52
C GLU A 684 14.79 10.31 -22.85
N GLY A 685 13.85 9.80 -23.67
CA GLY A 685 13.75 8.41 -24.09
C GLY A 685 12.85 7.52 -23.21
N GLY A 686 12.33 8.03 -22.09
CA GLY A 686 11.36 7.32 -21.26
C GLY A 686 9.92 7.62 -21.69
N ASN A 687 8.96 6.84 -21.19
CA ASN A 687 7.56 7.02 -21.59
C ASN A 687 6.88 8.08 -20.71
N ILE A 688 5.96 8.84 -21.30
CA ILE A 688 5.08 9.77 -20.59
C ILE A 688 3.66 9.25 -20.71
N ASN A 689 3.03 8.96 -19.59
CA ASN A 689 1.63 8.52 -19.52
C ASN A 689 0.82 9.50 -18.68
N ILE A 690 -0.19 10.12 -19.28
CA ILE A 690 -1.11 11.05 -18.63
C ILE A 690 -2.50 10.44 -18.70
N GLU A 691 -3.09 10.19 -17.53
CA GLU A 691 -4.45 9.70 -17.37
C GLU A 691 -5.29 10.76 -16.64
N ALA A 692 -6.17 11.44 -17.39
CA ALA A 692 -7.15 12.36 -16.82
C ALA A 692 -8.49 11.63 -16.66
N ARG A 693 -8.91 11.44 -15.40
CA ARG A 693 -10.05 10.59 -14.98
C ARG A 693 -11.38 11.35 -14.99
N ASN A 694 -12.51 10.66 -14.83
CA ASN A 694 -13.84 11.27 -14.68
C ASN A 694 -14.62 10.52 -13.57
N ASP A 695 -14.06 10.55 -12.36
CA ASP A 695 -14.60 9.82 -11.21
C ASP A 695 -15.66 10.65 -10.44
N PHE A 696 -15.75 11.97 -10.68
CA PHE A 696 -16.54 12.93 -9.89
C PHE A 696 -17.36 13.95 -10.69
N ALA A 697 -18.19 13.52 -11.66
CA ALA A 697 -19.11 14.43 -12.38
C ALA A 697 -18.44 15.72 -12.95
N GLY A 698 -17.12 15.67 -13.11
CA GLY A 698 -16.24 16.77 -13.46
C GLY A 698 -15.41 16.38 -14.66
N ASP A 699 -14.88 17.39 -15.32
CA ASP A 699 -14.26 17.26 -16.63
C ASP A 699 -12.90 16.56 -16.45
N GLY A 700 -12.59 15.61 -17.33
CA GLY A 700 -11.37 14.81 -17.31
C GLY A 700 -10.39 15.32 -18.35
N ASP A 701 -9.99 16.59 -18.21
CA ASP A 701 -9.33 17.36 -19.26
C ASP A 701 -7.81 17.31 -19.19
N VAL A 702 -7.18 17.50 -20.35
CA VAL A 702 -5.75 17.78 -20.48
C VAL A 702 -5.58 19.08 -21.26
N THR A 703 -5.09 20.12 -20.59
CA THR A 703 -4.96 21.48 -21.16
C THR A 703 -3.51 21.95 -21.18
N LEU A 704 -3.01 22.31 -22.36
CA LEU A 704 -1.68 22.87 -22.61
C LEU A 704 -1.78 24.35 -23.01
N GLN A 705 -1.30 25.25 -22.15
CA GLN A 705 -1.26 26.69 -22.43
C GLN A 705 -0.11 27.06 -23.39
N SER A 706 0.00 28.33 -23.80
CA SER A 706 1.04 28.73 -24.76
C SER A 706 2.46 28.40 -24.26
N GLY A 707 3.25 27.75 -25.11
CA GLY A 707 4.59 27.27 -24.87
C GLY A 707 4.68 26.04 -23.96
N ALA A 708 3.54 25.48 -23.51
CA ALA A 708 3.54 24.23 -22.76
C ALA A 708 4.00 23.08 -23.65
N LEU A 709 4.81 22.17 -23.11
CA LEU A 709 5.47 21.12 -23.88
C LEU A 709 5.48 19.77 -23.15
N ILE A 710 5.05 18.71 -23.82
CA ILE A 710 5.25 17.31 -23.41
C ILE A 710 6.28 16.70 -24.38
N ASP A 711 7.41 16.24 -23.89
CA ASP A 711 8.54 15.78 -24.71
C ASP A 711 9.16 14.48 -24.18
N ALA A 712 9.00 13.39 -24.93
CA ALA A 712 9.56 12.07 -24.57
C ALA A 712 10.88 11.75 -25.30
N ASP A 713 11.38 12.62 -26.18
CA ASP A 713 12.62 12.46 -26.97
C ASP A 713 13.02 11.00 -27.32
N GLY A 714 12.10 10.23 -27.92
CA GLY A 714 12.32 8.83 -28.29
C GLY A 714 11.46 7.80 -27.57
N GLY A 715 10.88 8.16 -26.43
CA GLY A 715 9.89 7.37 -25.71
C GLY A 715 8.47 7.55 -26.25
N ASN A 716 7.52 6.77 -25.72
CA ASN A 716 6.12 6.86 -26.11
C ASN A 716 5.37 7.86 -25.22
N ILE A 717 4.44 8.59 -25.82
CA ILE A 717 3.53 9.49 -25.12
C ILE A 717 2.11 8.94 -25.25
N VAL A 718 1.42 8.80 -24.12
CA VAL A 718 0.00 8.43 -24.07
C VAL A 718 -0.74 9.48 -23.25
N ILE A 719 -1.78 10.07 -23.85
CA ILE A 719 -2.67 11.05 -23.21
C ILE A 719 -4.09 10.48 -23.28
N ASN A 720 -4.51 9.88 -22.18
CA ASN A 720 -5.82 9.27 -22.03
C ASN A 720 -6.72 10.17 -21.16
N ASN A 721 -7.30 11.19 -21.80
CA ASN A 721 -8.35 12.04 -21.21
C ASN A 721 -9.74 11.43 -21.42
N LYS A 722 -10.58 11.57 -20.39
CA LYS A 722 -12.01 11.19 -20.46
C LYS A 722 -12.89 12.29 -21.05
N ASP A 723 -12.36 13.50 -21.17
CA ASP A 723 -13.09 14.63 -21.74
C ASP A 723 -12.22 15.35 -22.80
N ILE A 724 -11.83 16.61 -22.62
CA ILE A 724 -11.20 17.42 -23.67
C ILE A 724 -9.67 17.39 -23.59
N PHE A 725 -9.02 17.16 -24.73
CA PHE A 725 -7.63 17.56 -24.95
C PHE A 725 -7.63 18.94 -25.63
N SER A 726 -6.80 19.87 -25.13
CA SER A 726 -6.64 21.20 -25.72
C SER A 726 -5.20 21.68 -25.62
N SER A 727 -4.65 22.18 -26.72
CA SER A 727 -3.35 22.84 -26.80
C SER A 727 -3.48 24.24 -27.42
N VAL A 728 -2.80 25.25 -26.89
CA VAL A 728 -2.79 26.57 -27.51
C VAL A 728 -1.86 26.63 -28.73
N ASP A 729 -0.74 25.93 -28.67
CA ASP A 729 0.31 25.97 -29.68
C ASP A 729 0.38 24.65 -30.47
N LYS A 730 0.98 24.73 -31.66
CA LYS A 730 1.38 23.55 -32.43
C LYS A 730 2.59 22.87 -31.77
N ASP A 731 2.83 21.61 -32.11
CA ASP A 731 4.06 20.87 -31.75
C ASP A 731 4.30 20.79 -30.22
N SER A 732 3.22 20.86 -29.44
CA SER A 732 3.25 20.88 -27.96
C SER A 732 3.37 19.47 -27.34
N VAL A 733 3.17 18.42 -28.12
CA VAL A 733 3.35 17.02 -27.75
C VAL A 733 4.30 16.39 -28.76
N ARG A 734 5.53 16.09 -28.34
CA ARG A 734 6.57 15.68 -29.27
C ARG A 734 7.39 14.48 -28.84
N THR A 735 7.84 13.73 -29.84
CA THR A 735 8.81 12.65 -29.67
C THR A 735 9.65 12.49 -30.95
N HIS A 736 10.69 11.67 -30.90
CA HIS A 736 11.62 11.46 -32.01
C HIS A 736 11.85 9.96 -32.25
N THR A 737 12.68 9.63 -33.24
CA THR A 737 13.18 8.27 -33.49
C THR A 737 12.09 7.22 -33.71
N SER A 738 11.76 6.37 -32.74
CA SER A 738 10.72 5.34 -32.84
C SER A 738 9.56 5.54 -31.85
N GLY A 739 9.54 6.65 -31.10
CA GLY A 739 8.51 6.94 -30.12
C GLY A 739 7.15 7.17 -30.77
N THR A 740 6.08 6.68 -30.13
CA THR A 740 4.69 6.89 -30.57
C THR A 740 4.00 7.98 -29.77
N ILE A 741 2.99 8.62 -30.35
CA ILE A 741 2.10 9.54 -29.65
C ILE A 741 0.67 9.00 -29.78
N ASP A 742 -0.03 8.86 -28.66
CA ASP A 742 -1.42 8.39 -28.60
C ASP A 742 -2.23 9.39 -27.75
N ILE A 743 -3.28 9.99 -28.34
CA ILE A 743 -4.12 11.01 -27.70
C ILE A 743 -5.60 10.65 -27.89
N ASN A 744 -6.37 10.74 -26.82
CA ASN A 744 -7.83 10.66 -26.89
C ASN A 744 -8.44 12.05 -27.10
N GLN A 745 -9.39 12.17 -28.01
CA GLN A 745 -10.13 13.40 -28.27
C GLN A 745 -11.62 13.12 -28.23
N ASN A 746 -12.33 13.60 -27.20
CA ASN A 746 -13.77 13.43 -27.07
C ASN A 746 -14.55 14.67 -27.53
N GLU A 747 -15.87 14.55 -27.58
CA GLU A 747 -16.79 15.62 -28.00
C GLU A 747 -16.64 16.85 -27.09
N GLY A 748 -16.50 18.03 -27.68
CA GLY A 748 -16.26 19.29 -26.95
C GLY A 748 -14.89 19.91 -27.23
N GLY A 749 -13.89 19.08 -27.57
CA GLY A 749 -12.60 19.55 -28.07
C GLY A 749 -12.49 19.53 -29.59
N SER A 750 -11.30 19.84 -30.11
CA SER A 750 -10.99 19.97 -31.55
C SER A 750 -10.00 18.89 -31.98
N ILE A 751 -10.38 18.08 -32.96
CA ILE A 751 -9.53 17.08 -33.62
C ILE A 751 -8.37 17.79 -34.31
N GLN A 752 -8.62 18.93 -34.97
CA GLN A 752 -7.54 19.70 -35.58
C GLN A 752 -6.53 20.16 -34.54
N ASN A 753 -6.99 20.54 -33.35
CA ASN A 753 -6.11 20.96 -32.28
C ASN A 753 -5.25 19.81 -31.73
N ALA A 754 -5.82 18.61 -31.61
CA ALA A 754 -5.07 17.42 -31.23
C ALA A 754 -4.00 17.05 -32.27
N ILE A 755 -4.31 17.15 -33.56
CA ILE A 755 -3.34 16.96 -34.65
C ILE A 755 -2.27 18.04 -34.61
N ASP A 756 -2.68 19.31 -34.46
CA ASP A 756 -1.78 20.46 -34.42
C ASP A 756 -0.75 20.35 -33.29
N ALA A 757 -1.12 19.76 -32.17
CA ALA A 757 -0.24 19.56 -31.03
C ALA A 757 0.87 18.53 -31.28
N VAL A 758 0.71 17.61 -32.23
CA VAL A 758 1.65 16.50 -32.46
C VAL A 758 2.86 16.96 -33.29
N ASP A 759 4.07 16.68 -32.79
CA ASP A 759 5.33 16.75 -33.57
C ASP A 759 6.11 15.45 -33.38
N ASN A 760 6.16 14.60 -34.41
CA ASN A 760 6.94 13.37 -34.39
C ASN A 760 7.90 13.32 -35.57
N ALA A 761 9.10 13.87 -35.37
CA ALA A 761 10.16 13.81 -36.37
C ALA A 761 10.80 12.40 -36.52
N GLY A 762 10.19 11.35 -35.94
CA GLY A 762 10.57 9.96 -36.02
C GLY A 762 9.76 9.10 -37.01
N SER A 763 9.91 7.78 -36.91
CA SER A 763 9.17 6.76 -37.64
C SER A 763 8.06 6.11 -36.81
N GLY A 764 7.84 6.58 -35.58
CA GLY A 764 6.77 6.06 -34.72
C GLY A 764 5.40 6.49 -35.25
N LEU A 765 4.37 5.75 -34.83
CA LEU A 765 2.98 6.03 -35.20
C LEU A 765 2.42 7.12 -34.28
N ASN A 766 1.70 8.07 -34.87
CA ASN A 766 0.88 9.04 -34.17
C ASN A 766 -0.59 8.61 -34.28
N THR A 767 -1.29 8.46 -33.16
CA THR A 767 -2.67 8.01 -33.12
C THR A 767 -3.53 9.04 -32.39
N ILE A 768 -4.64 9.42 -33.01
CA ILE A 768 -5.70 10.18 -32.34
C ILE A 768 -6.96 9.33 -32.34
N HIS A 769 -7.44 8.99 -31.15
CA HIS A 769 -8.72 8.31 -30.95
C HIS A 769 -9.82 9.34 -30.76
N VAL A 770 -10.82 9.31 -31.62
CA VAL A 770 -11.90 10.30 -31.62
C VAL A 770 -13.16 9.67 -31.03
N GLY A 771 -13.66 10.25 -29.95
CA GLY A 771 -14.91 9.86 -29.31
C GLY A 771 -16.13 10.12 -30.20
N ALA A 772 -17.27 9.53 -29.83
CA ALA A 772 -18.54 9.84 -30.48
C ALA A 772 -18.93 11.30 -30.23
N GLY A 773 -19.42 11.99 -31.26
CA GLY A 773 -19.79 13.40 -31.18
C GLY A 773 -19.86 14.07 -32.55
N THR A 774 -20.30 15.32 -32.58
CA THR A 774 -20.29 16.15 -33.81
C THR A 774 -19.17 17.18 -33.75
N TYR A 775 -18.24 17.11 -34.71
CA TYR A 775 -17.07 17.97 -34.82
C TYR A 775 -17.23 18.90 -36.04
N GLY A 776 -17.58 20.16 -35.77
CA GLY A 776 -17.82 21.18 -36.79
C GLY A 776 -16.55 21.89 -37.25
N GLU A 777 -15.60 21.14 -37.80
CA GLU A 777 -14.30 21.63 -38.25
C GLU A 777 -13.82 20.91 -39.50
N ASN A 778 -12.88 21.53 -40.23
CA ASN A 778 -12.18 20.87 -41.32
C ASN A 778 -10.84 20.36 -40.79
N ILE A 779 -10.48 19.14 -41.16
CA ILE A 779 -9.31 18.49 -40.60
C ILE A 779 -8.18 18.40 -41.63
N LEU A 780 -7.08 19.11 -41.36
CA LEU A 780 -5.84 19.09 -42.12
C LEU A 780 -4.82 18.19 -41.40
N VAL A 781 -4.43 17.12 -42.07
CA VAL A 781 -3.38 16.19 -41.62
C VAL A 781 -2.12 16.47 -42.41
N TYR A 782 -1.12 17.02 -41.74
CA TYR A 782 0.16 17.40 -42.34
C TYR A 782 1.37 16.69 -41.71
N GLU A 783 1.13 15.85 -40.69
CA GLU A 783 2.16 15.02 -40.06
C GLU A 783 2.20 13.61 -40.65
N ASP A 784 3.41 13.08 -40.83
CA ASP A 784 3.65 11.73 -41.36
C ASP A 784 3.30 10.65 -40.31
N ASN A 785 3.08 9.41 -40.76
CA ASN A 785 2.83 8.24 -39.90
C ASN A 785 1.66 8.43 -38.94
N PHE A 786 0.51 8.82 -39.47
CA PHE A 786 -0.64 9.22 -38.68
C PHE A 786 -1.80 8.23 -38.81
N LEU A 787 -2.45 7.90 -37.71
CA LEU A 787 -3.63 7.05 -37.63
C LEU A 787 -4.74 7.83 -36.91
N LEU A 788 -5.82 8.10 -37.65
CA LEU A 788 -7.03 8.69 -37.11
C LEU A 788 -8.07 7.58 -36.95
N GLU A 789 -8.51 7.36 -35.72
CA GLU A 789 -9.52 6.35 -35.40
C GLU A 789 -10.77 7.03 -34.88
N GLY A 790 -11.86 6.94 -35.64
CA GLY A 790 -13.19 7.25 -35.14
C GLY A 790 -13.65 6.18 -34.16
N ILE A 791 -14.73 6.46 -33.43
CA ILE A 791 -15.29 5.55 -32.41
C ILE A 791 -15.73 4.18 -32.98
N ASN A 792 -15.97 4.10 -34.29
CA ASN A 792 -16.35 2.87 -34.99
C ASN A 792 -15.22 2.33 -35.90
N HIS A 793 -13.95 2.65 -35.60
CA HIS A 793 -12.81 2.09 -36.33
C HIS A 793 -12.87 0.55 -36.37
N GLY A 794 -12.46 -0.03 -37.49
CA GLY A 794 -12.49 -1.48 -37.69
C GLY A 794 -13.89 -2.09 -37.90
N ILE A 795 -14.98 -1.31 -37.84
CA ILE A 795 -16.35 -1.77 -38.11
C ILE A 795 -16.77 -1.36 -39.52
N ASP A 796 -16.91 -2.33 -40.42
CA ASP A 796 -17.38 -2.09 -41.79
C ASP A 796 -18.83 -1.53 -41.82
N PRO A 797 -19.07 -0.31 -42.35
CA PRO A 797 -20.39 0.31 -42.43
C PRO A 797 -21.36 -0.43 -43.36
N ASN A 798 -20.86 -1.22 -44.32
CA ASN A 798 -21.70 -1.88 -45.32
C ASN A 798 -22.32 -3.18 -44.79
N THR A 799 -21.76 -3.76 -43.72
CA THR A 799 -22.17 -5.06 -43.19
C THR A 799 -22.36 -5.09 -41.67
N GLY A 800 -21.79 -4.14 -40.94
CA GLY A 800 -21.80 -4.04 -39.48
C GLY A 800 -22.89 -3.13 -38.91
N VAL A 801 -23.25 -3.34 -37.64
CA VAL A 801 -24.09 -2.41 -36.88
C VAL A 801 -23.17 -1.41 -36.19
N ARG A 802 -23.30 -0.12 -36.54
CA ARG A 802 -22.54 0.97 -35.93
C ARG A 802 -23.29 1.61 -34.76
N GLY A 803 -22.53 2.11 -33.78
CA GLY A 803 -23.05 2.83 -32.62
C GLY A 803 -23.20 4.34 -32.88
N PRO A 804 -23.13 5.19 -31.83
CA PRO A 804 -22.86 6.61 -31.99
C PRO A 804 -21.61 6.85 -32.85
N GLU A 805 -21.56 7.97 -33.57
CA GLU A 805 -20.54 8.23 -34.61
C GLU A 805 -19.61 9.36 -34.20
N SER A 806 -18.36 9.28 -34.68
CA SER A 806 -17.46 10.44 -34.76
C SER A 806 -17.81 11.18 -36.05
N LEU A 807 -18.78 12.09 -35.95
CA LEU A 807 -19.36 12.81 -37.08
C LEU A 807 -18.55 14.09 -37.36
N ILE A 808 -17.94 14.18 -38.54
CA ILE A 808 -17.30 15.38 -39.04
C ILE A 808 -18.33 16.16 -39.87
N ASP A 809 -18.67 17.38 -39.42
CA ASP A 809 -19.59 18.29 -40.11
C ASP A 809 -18.80 19.38 -40.85
N GLY A 810 -18.26 19.01 -42.02
CA GLY A 810 -17.38 19.85 -42.83
C GLY A 810 -18.17 20.83 -43.71
N GLY A 811 -18.34 22.08 -43.26
CA GLY A 811 -19.08 23.10 -44.03
C GLY A 811 -18.50 24.51 -43.94
N LEU A 812 -17.35 24.66 -43.29
CA LEU A 812 -16.66 25.94 -43.13
C LEU A 812 -15.58 26.02 -44.24
N GLY A 813 -15.44 27.14 -44.96
CA GLY A 813 -14.42 27.22 -46.02
C GLY A 813 -13.01 27.03 -45.45
N GLY A 814 -12.20 26.16 -46.07
CA GLY A 814 -10.80 25.95 -45.70
C GLY A 814 -9.93 27.20 -45.91
N PRO A 815 -8.64 27.18 -45.50
CA PRO A 815 -7.74 28.33 -45.61
C PRO A 815 -7.61 28.88 -47.03
N ASP A 816 -7.74 28.01 -48.03
CA ASP A 816 -7.62 28.31 -49.46
C ASP A 816 -8.99 28.49 -50.15
N GLY A 817 -10.09 28.39 -49.40
CA GLY A 817 -11.46 28.45 -49.91
C GLY A 817 -12.06 27.09 -50.30
N GLU A 818 -11.24 26.05 -50.45
CA GLU A 818 -11.66 24.65 -50.65
C GLU A 818 -12.38 24.11 -49.40
N ARG A 819 -13.47 23.36 -49.59
CA ARG A 819 -14.22 22.71 -48.51
C ARG A 819 -13.90 21.23 -48.46
N PHE A 820 -13.61 20.70 -47.28
CA PHE A 820 -13.27 19.30 -47.11
C PHE A 820 -13.57 18.78 -45.70
N GLY A 821 -13.87 17.48 -45.57
CA GLY A 821 -13.85 16.79 -44.28
C GLY A 821 -12.43 16.58 -43.79
N PHE A 822 -11.64 15.83 -44.56
CA PHE A 822 -10.19 15.68 -44.37
C PHE A 822 -9.40 16.19 -45.58
N LYS A 823 -8.32 16.94 -45.33
CA LYS A 823 -7.25 17.20 -46.31
C LYS A 823 -5.96 16.60 -45.77
N VAL A 824 -5.34 15.72 -46.53
CA VAL A 824 -4.11 15.02 -46.12
C VAL A 824 -2.98 15.40 -47.04
N THR A 825 -1.94 16.04 -46.49
CA THR A 825 -0.75 16.47 -47.24
C THR A 825 0.53 15.74 -46.83
N SER A 826 0.42 14.75 -45.95
CA SER A 826 1.53 13.97 -45.40
C SER A 826 1.54 12.52 -45.91
N ASN A 827 2.52 11.73 -45.47
CA ASN A 827 2.74 10.35 -45.90
C ASN A 827 2.36 9.33 -44.81
N ASN A 828 1.92 8.14 -45.23
CA ASN A 828 1.58 7.03 -44.34
C ASN A 828 0.46 7.39 -43.36
N VAL A 829 -0.68 7.84 -43.90
CA VAL A 829 -1.85 8.25 -43.13
C VAL A 829 -2.98 7.24 -43.28
N THR A 830 -3.66 6.93 -42.18
CA THR A 830 -4.85 6.07 -42.14
C THR A 830 -6.03 6.82 -41.52
N ILE A 831 -7.20 6.74 -42.14
CA ILE A 831 -8.46 7.28 -41.62
C ILE A 831 -9.46 6.12 -41.51
N ASP A 832 -9.89 5.80 -40.29
CA ASP A 832 -10.72 4.62 -39.99
C ASP A 832 -11.96 4.97 -39.15
N GLY A 833 -13.16 4.66 -39.65
CA GLY A 833 -14.35 4.59 -38.81
C GLY A 833 -15.10 5.90 -38.53
N PHE A 834 -14.97 6.90 -39.39
CA PHE A 834 -15.67 8.19 -39.27
C PHE A 834 -16.99 8.24 -40.05
N GLN A 835 -17.85 9.19 -39.69
CA GLN A 835 -18.96 9.65 -40.52
C GLN A 835 -18.73 11.09 -40.96
N PHE A 836 -19.02 11.41 -42.21
CA PHE A 836 -18.88 12.76 -42.77
C PHE A 836 -20.21 13.26 -43.30
N THR A 837 -20.51 14.52 -43.03
CA THR A 837 -21.58 15.28 -43.66
C THR A 837 -21.09 16.67 -43.99
N GLY A 838 -21.42 17.20 -45.18
CA GLY A 838 -20.97 18.55 -45.53
C GLY A 838 -21.02 18.88 -47.02
N ASP A 839 -20.75 20.15 -47.34
CA ASP A 839 -20.51 20.62 -48.71
C ASP A 839 -19.00 20.53 -48.98
N GLY A 840 -18.55 20.00 -50.12
CA GLY A 840 -17.12 19.85 -50.41
C GLY A 840 -16.63 18.42 -50.63
N ASN A 841 -15.31 18.28 -50.70
CA ASN A 841 -14.62 16.99 -50.78
C ASN A 841 -14.74 16.20 -49.47
N GLY A 842 -15.06 14.90 -49.52
CA GLY A 842 -15.09 14.07 -48.31
C GLY A 842 -13.70 13.89 -47.70
N VAL A 843 -12.82 13.25 -48.47
CA VAL A 843 -11.39 13.09 -48.16
C VAL A 843 -10.56 13.52 -49.36
N LEU A 844 -9.79 14.60 -49.19
CA LEU A 844 -8.83 15.11 -50.17
C LEU A 844 -7.40 14.66 -49.81
N LEU A 845 -6.76 13.93 -50.70
CA LEU A 845 -5.38 13.49 -50.58
C LEU A 845 -4.51 14.30 -51.56
N ASP A 846 -3.58 15.08 -51.04
CA ASP A 846 -2.64 15.89 -51.81
C ASP A 846 -1.20 15.53 -51.42
N GLY A 847 -0.66 14.49 -52.06
CA GLY A 847 0.63 13.90 -51.66
C GLY A 847 1.87 14.71 -52.07
N GLY A 848 1.71 15.76 -52.87
CA GLY A 848 2.81 16.60 -53.39
C GLY A 848 3.80 15.91 -54.35
N ASP A 849 4.18 14.64 -54.11
CA ASP A 849 5.04 13.80 -54.95
C ASP A 849 4.50 12.36 -55.08
N VAL A 850 4.31 11.93 -56.33
CA VAL A 850 3.66 10.68 -56.77
C VAL A 850 4.41 9.38 -56.44
N GLY A 851 5.43 9.43 -55.58
CA GLY A 851 6.42 8.35 -55.40
C GLY A 851 6.53 7.73 -54.01
N THR A 852 6.12 8.42 -52.94
CA THR A 852 6.43 8.01 -51.55
C THR A 852 5.23 7.99 -50.61
N SER A 853 4.14 8.69 -50.94
CA SER A 853 2.97 8.77 -50.06
C SER A 853 2.19 7.45 -50.02
N LYS A 854 1.63 7.14 -48.86
CA LYS A 854 0.79 5.95 -48.63
C LYS A 854 -0.45 6.35 -47.83
N PHE A 855 -1.63 5.98 -48.30
CA PHE A 855 -2.91 6.32 -47.67
C PHE A 855 -3.80 5.08 -47.54
N ASP A 856 -4.47 4.89 -46.39
CA ASP A 856 -5.49 3.85 -46.17
C ASP A 856 -6.78 4.49 -45.62
N ILE A 857 -7.80 4.60 -46.46
CA ILE A 857 -9.11 5.17 -46.13
C ILE A 857 -10.10 4.03 -45.98
N LYS A 858 -10.59 3.79 -44.76
CA LYS A 858 -11.37 2.59 -44.46
C LYS A 858 -12.53 2.75 -43.50
N ASN A 859 -13.56 1.94 -43.69
CA ASN A 859 -14.70 1.81 -42.78
C ASN A 859 -15.44 3.14 -42.52
N ASN A 860 -15.40 4.09 -43.45
CA ASN A 860 -16.02 5.40 -43.28
C ASN A 860 -17.38 5.48 -43.97
N ILE A 861 -18.28 6.33 -43.45
CA ILE A 861 -19.49 6.79 -44.17
C ILE A 861 -19.23 8.22 -44.64
N ILE A 862 -19.10 8.42 -45.94
CA ILE A 862 -18.80 9.71 -46.55
C ILE A 862 -20.05 10.23 -47.25
N THR A 863 -20.67 11.30 -46.73
CA THR A 863 -21.80 11.97 -47.39
C THR A 863 -21.41 13.38 -47.79
N THR A 864 -21.25 13.62 -49.10
CA THR A 864 -20.94 14.95 -49.65
C THR A 864 -22.18 15.55 -50.32
N ILE A 865 -22.31 16.88 -50.26
CA ILE A 865 -23.39 17.66 -50.88
C ILE A 865 -22.78 18.65 -51.87
N ASN A 866 -23.32 18.65 -53.09
CA ASN A 866 -22.81 19.40 -54.24
C ASN A 866 -22.79 20.89 -53.93
N ASP A 867 -21.61 21.50 -54.02
CA ASP A 867 -21.54 22.94 -54.14
C ASP A 867 -21.88 23.40 -55.58
N ALA A 868 -21.76 24.69 -55.86
CA ALA A 868 -22.18 25.23 -57.16
C ALA A 868 -21.08 25.20 -58.24
N ASP A 869 -19.86 24.77 -57.90
CA ASP A 869 -18.69 24.81 -58.78
C ASP A 869 -18.28 23.44 -59.35
N GLY A 870 -18.74 22.34 -58.74
CA GLY A 870 -18.73 21.01 -59.35
C GLY A 870 -17.39 20.27 -59.26
N ASP A 871 -16.52 20.64 -58.32
CA ASP A 871 -15.21 19.99 -58.08
C ASP A 871 -15.19 19.13 -56.79
N ASP A 872 -16.36 18.64 -56.38
CA ASP A 872 -16.58 17.92 -55.11
C ASP A 872 -16.60 16.40 -55.29
N GLU A 873 -15.65 15.69 -54.69
CA GLU A 873 -15.59 14.23 -54.70
C GLU A 873 -15.69 13.59 -53.31
N GLY A 874 -16.18 12.35 -53.24
CA GLY A 874 -16.19 11.58 -51.99
C GLY A 874 -14.77 11.31 -51.49
N VAL A 875 -13.91 10.78 -52.37
CA VAL A 875 -12.46 10.68 -52.14
C VAL A 875 -11.72 11.20 -53.36
N ARG A 876 -10.86 12.20 -53.16
CA ARG A 876 -10.04 12.80 -54.22
C ARG A 876 -8.57 12.57 -53.95
N GLY A 877 -7.83 12.05 -54.93
CA GLY A 877 -6.37 11.87 -54.84
C GLY A 877 -5.63 12.63 -55.93
N ILE A 878 -4.80 13.59 -55.55
CA ILE A 878 -4.02 14.42 -56.47
C ILE A 878 -2.52 14.25 -56.18
N ASN A 879 -1.74 13.86 -57.19
CA ASN A 879 -0.29 13.67 -57.07
C ASN A 879 0.12 12.69 -55.95
N VAL A 880 -0.66 11.62 -55.74
CA VAL A 880 -0.45 10.68 -54.63
C VAL A 880 0.31 9.42 -55.07
N GLY A 881 1.03 8.80 -54.13
CA GLY A 881 1.75 7.54 -54.35
C GLY A 881 0.82 6.32 -54.35
N ASP A 882 0.79 5.61 -53.22
CA ASP A 882 -0.03 4.41 -52.99
C ASP A 882 -1.30 4.78 -52.21
N VAL A 883 -2.47 4.46 -52.75
CA VAL A 883 -3.76 4.70 -52.11
C VAL A 883 -4.53 3.41 -51.95
N ILE A 884 -5.08 3.17 -50.77
CA ILE A 884 -6.03 2.10 -50.49
C ILE A 884 -7.32 2.74 -50.00
N VAL A 885 -8.43 2.47 -50.67
CA VAL A 885 -9.77 2.90 -50.27
C VAL A 885 -10.64 1.65 -50.13
N ARG A 886 -11.10 1.34 -48.92
CA ARG A 886 -11.80 0.07 -48.69
C ARG A 886 -12.90 0.09 -47.64
N ASN A 887 -13.93 -0.73 -47.82
CA ASN A 887 -15.06 -0.84 -46.87
C ASN A 887 -15.72 0.52 -46.56
N ASN A 888 -15.72 1.49 -47.47
CA ASN A 888 -16.39 2.76 -47.22
C ASN A 888 -17.79 2.73 -47.82
N HIS A 889 -18.70 3.53 -47.26
CA HIS A 889 -19.99 3.86 -47.86
C HIS A 889 -19.97 5.34 -48.27
N LEU A 890 -19.86 5.59 -49.57
CA LEU A 890 -19.90 6.90 -50.17
C LEU A 890 -21.32 7.15 -50.69
N ASN A 891 -21.98 8.16 -50.13
CA ASN A 891 -23.24 8.71 -50.63
C ASN A 891 -22.98 10.14 -51.10
N THR A 892 -22.47 10.27 -52.32
CA THR A 892 -21.84 11.49 -52.81
C THR A 892 -22.77 12.23 -53.75
N ILE A 893 -23.42 13.28 -53.29
CA ILE A 893 -24.16 14.18 -54.17
C ILE A 893 -23.12 15.17 -54.73
N GLY A 894 -22.25 14.76 -55.64
CA GLY A 894 -21.14 15.57 -56.16
C GLY A 894 -20.73 15.15 -57.58
N ASN A 895 -19.52 15.51 -58.00
CA ASN A 895 -19.05 15.25 -59.36
C ASN A 895 -18.70 13.77 -59.56
N HIS A 896 -17.68 13.30 -58.83
CA HIS A 896 -17.27 11.90 -58.84
C HIS A 896 -17.43 11.25 -57.47
N GLY A 897 -17.72 9.95 -57.44
CA GLY A 897 -17.63 9.18 -56.19
C GLY A 897 -16.18 9.15 -55.67
N MET A 898 -15.23 8.80 -56.56
CA MET A 898 -13.80 8.90 -56.33
C MET A 898 -13.07 9.44 -57.55
N GLN A 899 -12.09 10.33 -57.38
CA GLN A 899 -11.26 10.85 -58.47
C GLN A 899 -9.77 10.69 -58.15
N PHE A 900 -8.98 10.25 -59.14
CA PHE A 900 -7.54 10.09 -58.99
C PHE A 900 -6.75 10.69 -60.15
N THR A 901 -5.94 11.72 -59.86
CA THR A 901 -5.10 12.40 -60.84
C THR A 901 -3.62 12.19 -60.50
N LYS A 902 -2.85 11.63 -61.46
CA LYS A 902 -1.41 11.34 -61.33
C LYS A 902 -1.07 10.49 -60.11
N VAL A 903 -1.46 9.23 -60.15
CA VAL A 903 -1.25 8.26 -59.06
C VAL A 903 -0.24 7.15 -59.42
N ASN A 904 0.27 6.41 -58.43
CA ASN A 904 1.14 5.25 -58.65
C ASN A 904 0.38 3.92 -58.47
N ASN A 905 0.04 3.53 -57.25
CA ASN A 905 -0.76 2.33 -57.00
C ASN A 905 -2.09 2.71 -56.33
N VAL A 906 -3.21 2.19 -56.81
CA VAL A 906 -4.53 2.47 -56.22
C VAL A 906 -5.30 1.16 -56.04
N PHE A 907 -5.80 0.92 -54.83
CA PHE A 907 -6.61 -0.25 -54.49
C PHE A 907 -7.96 0.23 -53.96
N ILE A 908 -9.03 -0.02 -54.72
CA ILE A 908 -10.40 0.36 -54.38
C ILE A 908 -11.18 -0.93 -54.14
N LEU A 909 -11.46 -1.27 -52.88
CA LEU A 909 -11.91 -2.60 -52.47
C LEU A 909 -13.18 -2.54 -51.62
N ASP A 910 -14.21 -3.32 -51.95
CA ASP A 910 -15.36 -3.55 -51.05
C ASP A 910 -16.10 -2.25 -50.62
N ASN A 911 -16.10 -1.21 -51.45
CA ASN A 911 -16.82 0.04 -51.17
C ASN A 911 -18.24 0.02 -51.74
N VAL A 912 -19.15 0.76 -51.12
CA VAL A 912 -20.48 1.10 -51.68
C VAL A 912 -20.43 2.57 -52.09
N ILE A 913 -20.70 2.86 -53.35
CA ILE A 913 -20.74 4.19 -53.95
C ILE A 913 -22.16 4.38 -54.51
N ASP A 914 -22.97 5.17 -53.84
CA ASP A 914 -24.31 5.54 -54.27
C ASP A 914 -24.48 7.07 -54.26
N GLY A 915 -25.53 7.56 -54.93
CA GLY A 915 -25.88 8.97 -54.88
C GLY A 915 -25.03 9.92 -55.74
N VAL A 916 -24.04 9.43 -56.50
CA VAL A 916 -23.28 10.21 -57.52
C VAL A 916 -24.26 10.75 -58.57
N ILE A 917 -24.27 12.07 -58.82
CA ILE A 917 -25.31 12.70 -59.65
C ILE A 917 -24.81 13.37 -60.94
N ASP A 918 -23.53 13.72 -61.05
CA ASP A 918 -23.05 14.58 -62.14
C ASP A 918 -22.10 13.85 -63.13
N GLU A 919 -21.03 13.19 -62.67
CA GLU A 919 -20.06 12.45 -63.51
C GLU A 919 -19.88 10.99 -63.01
N ASP A 920 -18.65 10.48 -62.87
CA ASP A 920 -18.41 9.03 -62.72
C ASP A 920 -18.45 8.50 -61.29
N GLY A 921 -18.72 7.21 -61.16
CA GLY A 921 -18.52 6.50 -59.89
C GLY A 921 -17.06 6.53 -59.43
N ILE A 922 -16.15 6.16 -60.33
CA ILE A 922 -14.69 6.21 -60.12
C ILE A 922 -14.03 6.76 -61.38
N HIS A 923 -13.29 7.86 -61.25
CA HIS A 923 -12.66 8.55 -62.37
C HIS A 923 -11.14 8.66 -62.21
N PHE A 924 -10.41 8.48 -63.32
CA PHE A 924 -8.97 8.71 -63.38
C PHE A 924 -8.63 9.74 -64.47
N ASP A 925 -8.53 11.01 -64.07
CA ASP A 925 -8.29 12.23 -64.88
C ASP A 925 -6.85 12.32 -65.46
N SER A 926 -6.12 11.21 -65.58
CA SER A 926 -4.77 11.20 -66.16
C SER A 926 -4.35 9.81 -66.60
N PRO A 927 -3.69 9.67 -67.78
CA PRO A 927 -3.21 8.38 -68.25
C PRO A 927 -2.26 7.68 -67.27
N LEU A 928 -2.65 6.49 -66.83
CA LEU A 928 -1.85 5.59 -66.01
C LEU A 928 -0.65 5.09 -66.83
N SER A 929 0.57 5.42 -66.44
CA SER A 929 1.79 5.06 -67.21
C SER A 929 2.70 4.03 -66.52
N LYS A 930 2.51 3.82 -65.21
CA LYS A 930 3.23 2.90 -64.32
C LYS A 930 2.36 2.56 -63.11
N GLY A 931 2.76 1.56 -62.32
CA GLY A 931 2.05 1.14 -61.11
C GLY A 931 0.85 0.23 -61.37
N SER A 932 0.06 -0.03 -60.33
CA SER A 932 -1.07 -0.98 -60.34
C SER A 932 -2.35 -0.33 -59.83
N VAL A 933 -3.43 -0.43 -60.62
CA VAL A 933 -4.78 -0.07 -60.19
C VAL A 933 -5.60 -1.34 -60.04
N VAL A 934 -6.20 -1.54 -58.88
CA VAL A 934 -7.08 -2.70 -58.57
C VAL A 934 -8.40 -2.16 -58.05
N ILE A 935 -9.48 -2.40 -58.80
CA ILE A 935 -10.84 -2.01 -58.42
C ILE A 935 -11.64 -3.30 -58.26
N ARG A 936 -11.95 -3.67 -57.02
CA ARG A 936 -12.53 -4.98 -56.71
C ARG A 936 -13.70 -4.97 -55.72
N ASP A 937 -14.73 -5.75 -56.03
CA ASP A 937 -15.87 -6.03 -55.13
C ASP A 937 -16.64 -4.75 -54.67
N ASN A 938 -16.58 -3.67 -55.44
CA ASN A 938 -17.32 -2.44 -55.15
C ASN A 938 -18.75 -2.50 -55.69
N THR A 939 -19.69 -1.81 -55.04
CA THR A 939 -21.06 -1.60 -55.51
C THR A 939 -21.22 -0.14 -55.92
N ILE A 940 -21.44 0.14 -57.21
CA ILE A 940 -21.60 1.49 -57.77
C ILE A 940 -23.03 1.62 -58.32
N VAL A 941 -23.79 2.57 -57.80
CA VAL A 941 -25.23 2.70 -58.08
C VAL A 941 -25.54 4.08 -58.65
N ALA A 942 -26.06 4.08 -59.88
CA ALA A 942 -26.58 5.23 -60.61
C ALA A 942 -25.59 6.42 -60.71
N PRO A 943 -24.35 6.20 -61.20
CA PRO A 943 -23.44 7.32 -61.48
C PRO A 943 -23.99 8.22 -62.59
N GLY A 944 -23.56 9.48 -62.58
CA GLY A 944 -24.02 10.55 -63.47
C GLY A 944 -23.54 10.38 -64.92
N ASP A 945 -22.36 9.80 -65.13
CA ASP A 945 -21.81 9.46 -66.45
C ASP A 945 -21.39 7.97 -66.44
N ASP A 946 -20.11 7.67 -66.25
CA ASP A 946 -19.60 6.30 -66.25
C ASP A 946 -19.59 5.64 -64.86
N GLY A 947 -19.67 4.30 -64.83
CA GLY A 947 -19.39 3.54 -63.61
C GLY A 947 -17.94 3.65 -63.16
N ILE A 948 -17.03 3.42 -64.09
CA ILE A 948 -15.58 3.54 -63.92
C ILE A 948 -15.04 4.13 -65.22
N ASP A 949 -14.37 5.27 -65.14
CA ASP A 949 -13.66 5.87 -66.27
C ASP A 949 -12.14 5.89 -66.02
N LEU A 950 -11.40 5.51 -67.06
CA LEU A 950 -9.95 5.56 -67.14
C LEU A 950 -9.52 6.31 -68.41
N ASP A 951 -9.10 7.57 -68.30
CA ASP A 951 -8.67 8.40 -69.45
C ASP A 951 -7.55 7.79 -70.34
N GLY A 952 -6.76 6.87 -69.78
CA GLY A 952 -5.62 6.28 -70.49
C GLY A 952 -4.89 5.20 -69.72
N VAL A 953 -4.53 4.09 -70.38
CA VAL A 953 -3.63 3.07 -69.80
C VAL A 953 -2.43 2.81 -70.69
N SER A 954 -1.23 3.19 -70.24
CA SER A 954 -0.02 3.22 -71.06
C SER A 954 1.22 2.71 -70.32
N GLY A 955 2.39 2.82 -70.96
CA GLY A 955 3.68 2.41 -70.37
C GLY A 955 3.69 0.95 -69.92
N THR A 956 3.85 0.71 -68.62
CA THR A 956 3.84 -0.62 -67.98
C THR A 956 2.79 -0.73 -66.86
N ALA A 957 1.77 0.14 -66.88
CA ALA A 957 0.69 0.08 -65.89
C ALA A 957 -0.07 -1.25 -65.96
N VAL A 958 -0.55 -1.71 -64.81
CA VAL A 958 -1.41 -2.88 -64.68
C VAL A 958 -2.73 -2.43 -64.07
N VAL A 959 -3.83 -2.69 -64.76
CA VAL A 959 -5.18 -2.39 -64.28
C VAL A 959 -5.95 -3.70 -64.15
N GLU A 960 -6.53 -3.93 -62.98
CA GLU A 960 -7.43 -5.04 -62.71
C GLU A 960 -8.76 -4.48 -62.20
N ILE A 961 -9.86 -4.83 -62.87
CA ILE A 961 -11.22 -4.49 -62.45
C ILE A 961 -11.97 -5.82 -62.33
N SER A 962 -12.39 -6.21 -61.13
CA SER A 962 -12.98 -7.55 -60.87
C SER A 962 -14.05 -7.50 -59.76
N GLY A 963 -15.01 -8.42 -59.72
CA GLY A 963 -16.05 -8.48 -58.67
C GLY A 963 -17.04 -7.30 -58.49
N ASN A 964 -16.91 -6.18 -59.22
CA ASN A 964 -17.76 -5.01 -59.03
C ASN A 964 -19.21 -5.20 -59.52
N THR A 965 -20.15 -4.52 -58.87
CA THR A 965 -21.56 -4.40 -59.26
C THR A 965 -21.86 -2.95 -59.62
N ILE A 966 -21.99 -2.64 -60.90
CA ILE A 966 -22.28 -1.31 -61.45
C ILE A 966 -23.68 -1.33 -62.05
N VAL A 967 -24.57 -0.47 -61.55
CA VAL A 967 -25.97 -0.43 -62.02
C VAL A 967 -26.41 0.99 -62.38
N ASN A 968 -27.12 1.12 -63.51
CA ASN A 968 -27.70 2.37 -64.01
C ASN A 968 -26.71 3.53 -64.26
N ALA A 969 -25.51 3.28 -64.78
CA ALA A 969 -24.67 4.38 -65.29
C ALA A 969 -25.35 5.08 -66.47
N THR A 970 -25.22 6.41 -66.59
CA THR A 970 -25.95 7.17 -67.63
C THR A 970 -25.25 7.20 -68.99
N ASP A 971 -23.95 6.94 -69.03
CA ASP A 971 -23.20 6.59 -70.24
C ASP A 971 -22.70 5.14 -70.14
N ASP A 972 -21.41 4.89 -69.93
CA ASP A 972 -20.85 3.56 -69.94
C ASP A 972 -20.72 2.92 -68.55
N GLY A 973 -20.87 1.60 -68.51
CA GLY A 973 -20.62 0.87 -67.27
C GLY A 973 -19.15 0.93 -66.85
N ILE A 974 -18.24 0.80 -67.81
CA ILE A 974 -16.79 0.94 -67.67
C ILE A 974 -16.25 1.54 -68.98
N ASP A 975 -15.65 2.72 -68.96
CA ASP A 975 -14.86 3.26 -70.07
C ASP A 975 -13.35 3.11 -69.79
N ILE A 976 -12.62 2.70 -70.82
CA ILE A 976 -11.17 2.58 -70.80
C ILE A 976 -10.59 3.28 -72.01
N GLY A 977 -10.13 4.50 -71.79
CA GLY A 977 -9.32 5.28 -72.70
C GLY A 977 -7.96 4.62 -73.00
N GLY A 978 -7.59 4.62 -74.28
CA GLY A 978 -6.24 4.39 -74.81
C GLY A 978 -5.35 3.35 -74.12
N VAL A 979 -5.46 2.07 -74.47
CA VAL A 979 -4.58 0.99 -73.95
C VAL A 979 -3.31 0.80 -74.80
N THR A 980 -2.19 1.41 -74.43
CA THR A 980 -1.00 1.52 -75.29
C THR A 980 0.30 0.96 -74.68
N SER A 981 1.39 0.97 -75.47
CA SER A 981 2.75 0.58 -75.05
C SER A 981 2.94 -0.88 -74.61
N LYS A 982 3.00 -1.17 -73.30
CA LYS A 982 3.07 -2.50 -72.66
C LYS A 982 2.10 -2.58 -71.46
N ALA A 983 1.07 -1.72 -71.45
CA ALA A 983 0.03 -1.76 -70.43
C ALA A 983 -0.73 -3.09 -70.46
N THR A 984 -1.18 -3.55 -69.30
CA THR A 984 -2.02 -4.74 -69.16
C THR A 984 -3.31 -4.34 -68.47
N VAL A 985 -4.45 -4.66 -69.08
CA VAL A 985 -5.77 -4.47 -68.45
C VAL A 985 -6.46 -5.82 -68.34
N VAL A 986 -7.03 -6.10 -67.17
CA VAL A 986 -7.77 -7.34 -66.88
C VAL A 986 -9.15 -6.98 -66.33
N LEU A 987 -10.19 -7.45 -67.01
CA LEU A 987 -11.59 -7.35 -66.57
C LEU A 987 -12.08 -8.73 -66.13
N ALA A 988 -12.33 -8.88 -64.83
CA ALA A 988 -12.48 -10.14 -64.12
C ALA A 988 -11.24 -11.05 -64.23
N ASP A 989 -10.81 -11.66 -63.13
CA ASP A 989 -9.61 -12.49 -63.07
C ASP A 989 -9.92 -13.99 -62.79
N SER A 990 -11.10 -14.28 -62.25
CA SER A 990 -11.50 -15.62 -61.80
C SER A 990 -13.02 -15.81 -61.67
N ALA A 991 -13.42 -17.08 -61.44
CA ALA A 991 -14.81 -17.49 -61.32
C ALA A 991 -15.60 -16.88 -60.14
N SER A 992 -14.89 -16.55 -59.07
CA SER A 992 -15.47 -15.95 -57.85
C SER A 992 -15.66 -14.44 -57.96
N ASN A 993 -15.08 -13.81 -58.98
CA ASN A 993 -14.97 -12.35 -59.11
C ASN A 993 -15.71 -11.85 -60.37
N ALA A 994 -16.81 -12.51 -60.74
CA ALA A 994 -17.64 -12.12 -61.88
C ALA A 994 -18.38 -10.81 -61.59
N GLN A 995 -18.30 -9.86 -62.52
CA GLN A 995 -18.88 -8.52 -62.36
C GLN A 995 -20.26 -8.42 -62.98
N THR A 996 -21.12 -7.55 -62.46
CA THR A 996 -22.39 -7.18 -63.07
C THR A 996 -22.35 -5.69 -63.39
N VAL A 997 -22.38 -5.34 -64.66
CA VAL A 997 -22.18 -3.97 -65.13
C VAL A 997 -23.31 -3.60 -66.08
N THR A 998 -23.96 -2.46 -65.85
CA THR A 998 -24.95 -1.89 -66.76
C THR A 998 -24.64 -0.42 -67.04
N GLY A 999 -24.41 -0.09 -68.31
CA GLY A 999 -24.39 1.29 -68.82
C GLY A 999 -25.64 1.60 -69.64
N ASN A 1000 -25.95 2.88 -69.79
CA ASN A 1000 -27.05 3.35 -70.62
C ASN A 1000 -26.61 3.62 -72.06
N SER A 1001 -25.32 3.81 -72.34
CA SER A 1001 -24.71 3.63 -73.67
C SER A 1001 -24.17 2.21 -73.76
N ASP A 1002 -22.95 1.96 -73.28
CA ASP A 1002 -22.28 0.67 -73.37
C ASP A 1002 -22.06 -0.01 -72.02
N GLY A 1003 -22.09 -1.35 -72.00
CA GLY A 1003 -21.71 -2.10 -70.80
C GLY A 1003 -20.24 -1.93 -70.47
N VAL A 1004 -19.38 -1.88 -71.50
CA VAL A 1004 -17.95 -1.57 -71.43
C VAL A 1004 -17.55 -0.92 -72.74
N GLU A 1005 -16.89 0.23 -72.71
CA GLU A 1005 -16.16 0.80 -73.85
C GLU A 1005 -14.65 0.67 -73.64
N ILE A 1006 -13.91 0.32 -74.71
CA ILE A 1006 -12.45 0.29 -74.70
C ILE A 1006 -11.92 0.96 -75.96
N ARG A 1007 -11.17 2.04 -75.78
CA ARG A 1007 -10.67 2.86 -76.88
C ARG A 1007 -9.18 2.61 -77.14
N ASN A 1008 -8.80 2.57 -78.42
CA ASN A 1008 -7.40 2.58 -78.90
C ASN A 1008 -6.45 1.51 -78.29
N ILE A 1009 -6.83 0.24 -78.31
CA ILE A 1009 -5.97 -0.88 -77.91
C ILE A 1009 -4.78 -1.03 -78.88
N GLN A 1010 -3.58 -0.77 -78.38
CA GLN A 1010 -2.29 -0.85 -79.10
C GLN A 1010 -1.20 -1.59 -78.30
N SER A 1011 -1.48 -1.98 -77.05
CA SER A 1011 -0.56 -2.77 -76.22
C SER A 1011 -0.49 -4.23 -76.70
N PRO A 1012 0.72 -4.83 -76.79
CA PRO A 1012 0.91 -6.23 -77.10
C PRO A 1012 0.58 -7.15 -75.91
N ASN A 1013 0.60 -6.61 -74.68
CA ASN A 1013 0.10 -7.31 -73.49
C ASN A 1013 -1.44 -7.33 -73.50
N GLY A 1014 -2.04 -6.25 -74.03
CA GLY A 1014 -3.43 -6.20 -74.40
C GLY A 1014 -4.41 -6.03 -73.23
N VAL A 1015 -5.68 -6.23 -73.54
CA VAL A 1015 -6.79 -6.31 -72.60
C VAL A 1015 -7.25 -7.77 -72.52
N SER A 1016 -7.51 -8.29 -71.33
CA SER A 1016 -8.09 -9.62 -71.14
C SER A 1016 -9.38 -9.55 -70.34
N ILE A 1017 -10.41 -10.28 -70.78
CA ILE A 1017 -11.71 -10.36 -70.10
C ILE A 1017 -11.99 -11.83 -69.78
N PHE A 1018 -12.14 -12.22 -68.50
CA PHE A 1018 -12.24 -13.65 -68.10
C PHE A 1018 -13.66 -14.10 -67.66
N GLY A 1019 -14.62 -13.17 -67.53
CA GLY A 1019 -16.01 -13.45 -67.10
C GLY A 1019 -16.81 -12.18 -66.74
N GLY A 1020 -18.10 -12.34 -66.44
CA GLY A 1020 -18.99 -11.25 -66.02
C GLY A 1020 -20.21 -11.05 -66.92
N SER A 1021 -21.12 -10.18 -66.49
CA SER A 1021 -22.32 -9.76 -67.20
C SER A 1021 -22.24 -8.26 -67.47
N TYR A 1022 -22.03 -7.88 -68.73
CA TYR A 1022 -21.92 -6.49 -69.16
C TYR A 1022 -23.10 -6.15 -70.07
N ALA A 1023 -23.84 -5.10 -69.76
CA ALA A 1023 -25.07 -4.75 -70.47
C ALA A 1023 -25.10 -3.27 -70.85
N GLY A 1024 -25.49 -2.96 -72.08
CA GLY A 1024 -25.69 -1.58 -72.53
C GLY A 1024 -26.86 -1.44 -73.49
N ASN A 1025 -27.38 -0.22 -73.66
CA ASN A 1025 -28.45 0.05 -74.63
C ASN A 1025 -27.94 0.22 -76.06
N GLU A 1026 -26.67 0.60 -76.23
CA GLU A 1026 -25.97 0.62 -77.51
C GLU A 1026 -25.16 -0.66 -77.69
N HIS A 1027 -24.21 -0.93 -76.79
CA HIS A 1027 -23.37 -2.12 -76.83
C HIS A 1027 -23.23 -2.84 -75.48
N GLY A 1028 -23.11 -4.17 -75.50
CA GLY A 1028 -22.68 -4.90 -74.29
C GLY A 1028 -21.18 -4.74 -74.03
N LEU A 1029 -20.39 -4.70 -75.11
CA LEU A 1029 -18.97 -4.32 -75.15
C LEU A 1029 -18.67 -3.64 -76.49
N LEU A 1030 -18.09 -2.44 -76.44
CA LEU A 1030 -17.55 -1.70 -77.58
C LEU A 1030 -16.03 -1.64 -77.50
N VAL A 1031 -15.36 -1.97 -78.60
CA VAL A 1031 -13.91 -1.77 -78.76
C VAL A 1031 -13.70 -0.83 -79.94
N ASP A 1032 -13.40 0.43 -79.65
CA ASP A 1032 -13.17 1.46 -80.67
C ASP A 1032 -11.67 1.71 -80.92
N ASN A 1033 -11.16 1.10 -81.99
CA ASN A 1033 -9.82 1.33 -82.53
C ASN A 1033 -9.81 2.21 -83.80
N THR A 1034 -10.85 3.03 -84.01
CA THR A 1034 -11.00 3.86 -85.23
C THR A 1034 -10.09 5.09 -85.26
N THR A 1035 -9.63 5.56 -84.09
CA THR A 1035 -8.73 6.72 -83.96
C THR A 1035 -7.24 6.34 -83.87
N THR A 1036 -6.89 5.06 -84.03
CA THR A 1036 -5.51 4.58 -83.88
C THR A 1036 -4.59 5.04 -85.03
N THR A 1037 -3.36 5.44 -84.70
CA THR A 1037 -2.30 5.79 -85.69
C THR A 1037 -1.10 4.84 -85.65
N SER A 1038 -1.19 3.76 -84.88
CA SER A 1038 -0.07 2.85 -84.58
C SER A 1038 0.09 1.76 -85.65
N THR A 1039 1.33 1.33 -85.88
CA THR A 1039 1.67 0.19 -86.74
C THR A 1039 1.83 -1.12 -85.95
N ARG A 1040 1.42 -1.15 -84.67
CA ARG A 1040 1.53 -2.31 -83.76
C ARG A 1040 0.15 -2.90 -83.53
N THR A 1041 0.04 -4.22 -83.61
CA THR A 1041 -1.20 -4.95 -83.30
C THR A 1041 -1.51 -4.83 -81.80
N GLY A 1042 -2.67 -4.27 -81.46
CA GLY A 1042 -3.25 -4.43 -80.14
C GLY A 1042 -3.81 -5.83 -79.96
N ARG A 1043 -3.95 -6.29 -78.71
CA ARG A 1043 -4.52 -7.61 -78.41
C ARG A 1043 -5.68 -7.48 -77.43
N LEU A 1044 -6.80 -8.12 -77.74
CA LEU A 1044 -7.93 -8.36 -76.85
C LEU A 1044 -8.06 -9.87 -76.66
N VAL A 1045 -8.11 -10.33 -75.42
CA VAL A 1045 -8.33 -11.74 -75.08
C VAL A 1045 -9.69 -11.86 -74.42
N LEU A 1046 -10.59 -12.61 -75.03
CA LEU A 1046 -11.87 -12.98 -74.43
C LEU A 1046 -11.77 -14.42 -73.96
N ASN A 1047 -11.75 -14.62 -72.65
CA ASN A 1047 -11.59 -15.91 -72.01
C ASN A 1047 -12.87 -16.24 -71.21
N ASN A 1048 -13.40 -17.45 -71.35
CA ASN A 1048 -14.66 -17.85 -70.71
C ASN A 1048 -14.42 -18.98 -69.68
N VAL A 1049 -13.43 -18.82 -68.81
CA VAL A 1049 -13.27 -19.74 -67.66
C VAL A 1049 -14.54 -19.73 -66.79
N THR A 1050 -15.36 -18.67 -66.87
CA THR A 1050 -16.72 -18.52 -66.31
C THR A 1050 -17.65 -17.69 -67.19
N PRO A 1051 -19.00 -17.88 -67.11
CA PRO A 1051 -19.96 -17.27 -68.03
C PRO A 1051 -19.69 -15.79 -68.30
N LEU A 1052 -19.16 -15.52 -69.48
CA LEU A 1052 -18.99 -14.19 -70.04
C LEU A 1052 -20.20 -13.88 -70.90
N THR A 1053 -21.01 -12.92 -70.46
CA THR A 1053 -22.23 -12.52 -71.18
C THR A 1053 -22.23 -11.03 -71.47
N PHE A 1054 -22.45 -10.70 -72.73
CA PHE A 1054 -22.67 -9.34 -73.18
C PHE A 1054 -24.14 -9.18 -73.58
N TYR A 1055 -24.83 -8.22 -72.98
CA TYR A 1055 -26.25 -7.98 -73.17
C TYR A 1055 -26.50 -6.71 -73.96
N GLY A 1056 -27.34 -6.83 -74.98
CA GLY A 1056 -28.02 -5.72 -75.58
C GLY A 1056 -29.34 -5.42 -74.87
N LEU A 1057 -29.48 -4.28 -74.22
CA LEU A 1057 -30.67 -3.93 -73.44
C LEU A 1057 -31.86 -3.49 -74.32
N LEU A 1058 -31.60 -3.01 -75.55
CA LEU A 1058 -32.62 -2.60 -76.51
C LEU A 1058 -32.69 -3.52 -77.74
N PRO A 1059 -33.82 -3.56 -78.49
CA PRO A 1059 -33.90 -4.35 -79.72
C PRO A 1059 -32.90 -3.93 -80.82
N THR A 1060 -32.41 -2.68 -80.78
CA THR A 1060 -31.47 -2.09 -81.75
C THR A 1060 -30.00 -2.15 -81.31
N SER A 1061 -29.73 -2.60 -80.09
CA SER A 1061 -28.38 -2.66 -79.53
C SER A 1061 -27.55 -3.76 -80.18
N LYS A 1062 -26.24 -3.78 -79.91
CA LYS A 1062 -25.33 -4.83 -80.35
C LYS A 1062 -24.60 -5.43 -79.17
N ALA A 1063 -24.67 -6.73 -78.95
CA ALA A 1063 -24.03 -7.32 -77.76
C ALA A 1063 -22.50 -7.11 -77.74
N PHE A 1064 -21.81 -7.20 -78.88
CA PHE A 1064 -20.38 -6.88 -78.98
C PHE A 1064 -20.05 -6.18 -80.30
N SER A 1065 -19.24 -5.12 -80.24
CA SER A 1065 -18.70 -4.43 -81.41
C SER A 1065 -17.20 -4.22 -81.31
N ALA A 1066 -16.49 -4.43 -82.42
CA ALA A 1066 -15.09 -4.00 -82.57
C ALA A 1066 -14.91 -3.23 -83.89
N LEU A 1067 -14.34 -2.03 -83.79
CA LEU A 1067 -14.21 -1.09 -84.90
C LEU A 1067 -12.74 -0.74 -85.12
N THR A 1068 -12.27 -0.71 -86.37
CA THR A 1068 -10.93 -0.22 -86.71
C THR A 1068 -10.89 0.47 -88.07
N ASN A 1069 -10.06 1.51 -88.19
CA ASN A 1069 -9.73 2.16 -89.46
C ASN A 1069 -8.33 1.79 -89.97
N ALA A 1070 -7.62 0.85 -89.31
CA ALA A 1070 -6.28 0.46 -89.70
C ALA A 1070 -6.30 -0.33 -91.03
N GLU A 1071 -5.48 0.07 -92.00
CA GLU A 1071 -5.27 -0.65 -93.28
C GLU A 1071 -4.24 -1.81 -93.17
N GLY A 1072 -3.75 -2.11 -91.96
CA GLY A 1072 -2.76 -3.16 -91.63
C GLY A 1072 -3.08 -3.82 -90.26
N PRO A 1073 -2.14 -4.54 -89.60
CA PRO A 1073 -2.44 -5.22 -88.34
C PRO A 1073 -2.87 -4.21 -87.28
N GLY A 1074 -4.16 -4.25 -86.88
CA GLY A 1074 -4.82 -3.24 -86.06
C GLY A 1074 -5.24 -3.77 -84.69
N LEU A 1075 -5.99 -4.88 -84.65
CA LEU A 1075 -6.48 -5.49 -83.43
C LEU A 1075 -6.60 -7.02 -83.58
N ASP A 1076 -5.89 -7.76 -82.74
CA ASP A 1076 -6.06 -9.21 -82.59
C ASP A 1076 -7.08 -9.49 -81.50
N ILE A 1077 -8.17 -10.18 -81.84
CA ILE A 1077 -9.18 -10.67 -80.89
C ILE A 1077 -8.98 -12.17 -80.71
N ASP A 1078 -8.38 -12.55 -79.59
CA ASP A 1078 -8.12 -13.94 -79.21
C ASP A 1078 -9.27 -14.49 -78.38
N MET A 1079 -10.03 -15.42 -78.95
CA MET A 1079 -11.18 -16.05 -78.28
C MET A 1079 -10.78 -17.41 -77.71
N GLN A 1080 -10.50 -17.47 -76.41
CA GLN A 1080 -9.99 -18.68 -75.75
C GLN A 1080 -11.11 -19.49 -75.08
N THR A 1081 -11.45 -20.64 -75.69
CA THR A 1081 -12.34 -21.76 -75.25
C THR A 1081 -13.81 -21.47 -74.83
N SER A 1082 -14.76 -22.07 -75.58
CA SER A 1082 -16.25 -22.19 -75.44
C SER A 1082 -17.10 -20.96 -75.06
N THR A 1083 -17.99 -20.56 -75.97
CA THR A 1083 -19.26 -19.78 -75.84
C THR A 1083 -19.31 -18.57 -74.90
N ALA A 1084 -18.68 -17.44 -75.27
CA ALA A 1084 -19.19 -16.14 -74.84
C ALA A 1084 -20.65 -16.00 -75.31
N SER A 1085 -21.54 -15.54 -74.42
CA SER A 1085 -22.96 -15.41 -74.70
C SER A 1085 -23.28 -13.98 -75.10
N PHE A 1086 -23.89 -13.80 -76.26
CA PHE A 1086 -24.28 -12.50 -76.80
C PHE A 1086 -25.81 -12.49 -76.83
N VAL A 1087 -26.42 -11.78 -75.88
CA VAL A 1087 -27.84 -11.94 -75.56
C VAL A 1087 -28.60 -10.64 -75.83
N ASN A 1088 -29.68 -10.73 -76.63
CA ASN A 1088 -30.51 -9.61 -77.08
C ASN A 1088 -29.77 -8.54 -77.93
N GLY A 1089 -30.51 -7.87 -78.80
CA GLY A 1089 -29.99 -6.88 -79.76
C GLY A 1089 -30.05 -7.33 -81.24
N GLU A 1090 -29.98 -6.37 -82.16
CA GLU A 1090 -30.06 -6.57 -83.61
C GLU A 1090 -28.89 -7.42 -84.15
N VAL A 1091 -27.70 -7.21 -83.56
CA VAL A 1091 -26.44 -7.87 -83.95
C VAL A 1091 -25.74 -8.43 -82.71
N GLY A 1092 -25.38 -9.71 -82.73
CA GLY A 1092 -24.68 -10.31 -81.59
C GLY A 1092 -23.18 -10.00 -81.58
N MET A 1093 -22.54 -9.96 -82.75
CA MET A 1093 -21.15 -9.50 -82.91
C MET A 1093 -20.99 -8.68 -84.18
N HIS A 1094 -20.49 -7.44 -84.08
CA HIS A 1094 -20.34 -6.51 -85.19
C HIS A 1094 -18.87 -6.08 -85.34
N LEU A 1095 -18.26 -6.44 -86.47
CA LEU A 1095 -16.85 -6.16 -86.75
C LEU A 1095 -16.73 -5.28 -87.98
N SER A 1096 -16.04 -4.14 -87.86
CA SER A 1096 -15.90 -3.18 -88.96
C SER A 1096 -14.46 -2.69 -89.09
N GLY A 1097 -13.80 -3.06 -90.20
CA GLY A 1097 -12.44 -2.64 -90.54
C GLY A 1097 -11.54 -3.78 -91.02
N ALA A 1098 -10.58 -3.49 -91.91
CA ALA A 1098 -9.73 -4.51 -92.54
C ALA A 1098 -8.59 -5.03 -91.62
N GLY A 1099 -8.32 -4.34 -90.51
CA GLY A 1099 -7.23 -4.64 -89.57
C GLY A 1099 -7.60 -5.44 -88.32
N ILE A 1100 -8.81 -6.03 -88.27
CA ILE A 1100 -9.24 -6.92 -87.18
C ILE A 1100 -8.94 -8.37 -87.58
N ASP A 1101 -8.15 -9.06 -86.76
CA ASP A 1101 -7.86 -10.49 -86.89
C ASP A 1101 -8.46 -11.24 -85.69
N ILE A 1102 -9.22 -12.32 -85.94
CA ILE A 1102 -9.74 -13.21 -84.89
C ILE A 1102 -8.82 -14.41 -84.77
N LEU A 1103 -8.29 -14.65 -83.58
CA LEU A 1103 -7.40 -15.76 -83.25
C LEU A 1103 -8.14 -16.81 -82.41
N GLY A 1104 -8.00 -18.11 -82.73
CA GLY A 1104 -8.60 -19.23 -81.97
C GLY A 1104 -9.13 -20.38 -82.84
N ASP A 1105 -9.06 -21.62 -82.33
CA ASP A 1105 -9.28 -22.86 -83.13
C ASP A 1105 -10.73 -23.35 -83.21
N THR A 1106 -11.69 -22.75 -82.49
CA THR A 1106 -13.13 -23.07 -82.66
C THR A 1106 -13.99 -21.96 -82.06
N ILE A 1107 -14.78 -21.26 -82.89
CA ILE A 1107 -15.95 -20.49 -82.40
C ILE A 1107 -16.96 -21.54 -81.91
N GLY A 1108 -16.85 -21.95 -80.64
CA GLY A 1108 -17.80 -22.85 -80.00
C GLY A 1108 -19.20 -22.22 -80.03
N ALA A 1109 -20.24 -23.05 -80.19
CA ALA A 1109 -21.64 -22.70 -80.42
C ALA A 1109 -22.09 -21.38 -79.77
N THR A 1110 -21.96 -20.28 -80.48
CA THR A 1110 -22.47 -18.97 -80.04
C THR A 1110 -23.98 -19.10 -79.86
N GLU A 1111 -24.47 -19.03 -78.62
CA GLU A 1111 -25.90 -19.11 -78.35
C GLU A 1111 -26.52 -17.73 -78.61
N TYR A 1112 -26.90 -17.48 -79.86
CA TYR A 1112 -27.69 -16.30 -80.22
C TYR A 1112 -29.13 -16.52 -79.73
N VAL A 1113 -29.42 -16.05 -78.53
CA VAL A 1113 -30.77 -16.10 -77.96
C VAL A 1113 -31.53 -14.86 -78.46
N ASN A 1114 -32.68 -15.05 -79.10
CA ASN A 1114 -33.59 -14.02 -79.64
C ASN A 1114 -33.16 -13.26 -80.93
N ASN A 1115 -33.05 -13.96 -82.07
CA ASN A 1115 -33.04 -13.37 -83.43
C ASN A 1115 -31.84 -12.48 -83.84
N SER A 1116 -30.75 -12.47 -83.09
CA SER A 1116 -29.55 -11.69 -83.43
C SER A 1116 -28.83 -12.24 -84.68
N LYS A 1117 -28.40 -11.35 -85.57
CA LYS A 1117 -27.54 -11.70 -86.72
C LYS A 1117 -26.06 -11.55 -86.36
N PHE A 1118 -25.22 -12.32 -87.04
CA PHE A 1118 -23.78 -12.05 -87.16
C PHE A 1118 -23.56 -11.04 -88.30
#